data_AF-W9XGT3-F1
#
_entry.id   AF-W9XGT3-F1
#
_cell.length_a   1.000
_cell.length_b   1.000
_cell.length_c   1.000
_cell.angle_alpha   90.00
_cell.angle_beta   90.00
_cell.angle_gamma   90.00
#
_symmetry.space_group_name_H-M   'P 1'
#
loop_
_entity.id
_entity.type
_entity.pdbx_description
1 polymer ?
#
loop_
_entity_poly.entity_id
_entity_poly.type
_entity_poly.pdbx_seq_one_letter_code
_entity_poly.pdbx_strand_id
1 'polypeptide(L)'
;MLPFSVKQPICLLCRLKHSTRAITPIPRKPAIPLDSRYLSSGAVRNASRPGRSPANGKRPSRARKSVKRELPPATSSTLTGEQKNKIKALTDFLPLLQEHAQTLVPENAPTVAGLTLEQVLGSFKPKSRALRRTIPILQDSYAGKPFHTLNSDLSRLISLTPRGKTDVIDDGTKNILRGLGILNDSVVQEPEASPVKAKPGRRKGAPRVERPLPILKIRRRSSKGLPLSPRETSLGQMVTGAEERILSRPKSAEKERIATLDQAHLEVARLDNFALIPVEVERSKVPTLSHDLSRVLFNPGIYQLQDPRSRVWNFDPYLGNIMPVSEFNYDALNRYITSSEDSHLRDVASKHKKRYIGSTSSMSGVLAHFHFLLSAWRELNTNNLTRGFKDEGTSFTKIQRGPTAIFLRYKDGVYAVDADKEFDSANILMSLGRSMEKLLTLDKDDYERYRKTHDAQKDTQMHSTEPEAYHYSELGKFLLRSQLDAHDPRLPGTGMFDLKTRAVAAVRMMVHKHETGAGYQIKERFGTWESFEREYYDMMRSAFLKYSLQVRMGRMDGIFVAYHNTERLFGFQYIPLPELDLALHGQTDQTLGNREFRLSFKLLTDIFDQATARFPDQSLRFHFEAREATPVQAPHMYIFAEPVSEGEIADIQSKKKEEIEAYEQRIFHSKSRQTQIPPDDEWEDAAPEEEEHDDSPETEAASAKSADQLEAGDTPTSASTGGEGIGSTRGSNAADVGFSQSLMGVDLSITDKSEPKKEQAKPSESAPEPASQKPILAWKLNIRNIVNGLPVSRPQNLKQDDSWEVQYTLTPFAEVSGHRNYVLCKNRRKAVLEAPQGEDEAVSYYIQQLVSMSQKGADWRRKLDELDAQRDRVVLYGNRMAGEKD
;
A
#
# COMPACT_ATOMS: atom_id res chain seq x y z
N MET A 1 25.61 -1.61 48.17
CA MET A 1 27.01 -2.02 48.41
C MET A 1 27.32 -3.29 47.61
N LEU A 2 28.58 -3.63 47.41
CA LEU A 2 29.05 -4.78 46.61
C LEU A 2 29.11 -6.09 47.48
N PRO A 3 29.61 -7.26 47.01
CA PRO A 3 28.76 -8.23 46.30
C PRO A 3 29.04 -9.71 46.69
N PHE A 4 28.29 -10.66 46.13
CA PHE A 4 28.76 -12.05 45.91
C PHE A 4 28.02 -12.69 44.73
N SER A 5 28.57 -13.63 43.93
CA SER A 5 29.93 -13.82 43.37
C SER A 5 29.82 -14.93 42.31
N VAL A 6 30.57 -14.86 41.20
CA VAL A 6 30.40 -15.76 40.05
C VAL A 6 31.29 -17.00 40.12
N LYS A 7 30.72 -18.20 39.88
CA LYS A 7 31.47 -19.38 39.39
C LYS A 7 30.69 -20.22 38.38
N GLN A 8 31.05 -20.06 37.09
CA GLN A 8 31.09 -21.14 36.10
C GLN A 8 32.55 -21.69 36.05
N PRO A 9 32.93 -22.66 35.19
CA PRO A 9 32.14 -23.60 34.38
C PRO A 9 32.49 -25.08 34.66
N ILE A 10 31.94 -26.01 33.87
CA ILE A 10 32.72 -27.00 33.09
C ILE A 10 31.80 -27.64 32.04
N CYS A 11 32.35 -27.97 30.87
CA CYS A 11 31.64 -28.55 29.73
C CYS A 11 32.35 -29.83 29.27
N LEU A 12 31.60 -30.88 28.92
CA LEU A 12 32.15 -32.01 28.16
C LEU A 12 31.04 -32.77 27.41
N LEU A 13 31.32 -33.12 26.14
CA LEU A 13 30.43 -33.87 25.26
C LEU A 13 30.77 -35.36 25.29
N CYS A 14 29.77 -36.26 25.16
CA CYS A 14 29.65 -37.15 23.97
C CYS A 14 28.61 -38.29 24.06
N ARG A 15 27.75 -38.34 23.03
CA ARG A 15 27.46 -39.49 22.15
C ARG A 15 26.90 -40.85 22.70
N LEU A 16 25.66 -41.11 22.26
CA LEU A 16 25.24 -42.24 21.39
C LEU A 16 24.76 -43.61 21.96
N LYS A 17 23.61 -44.02 21.37
CA LYS A 17 23.15 -45.35 20.92
C LYS A 17 22.10 -46.14 21.72
N HIS A 18 21.25 -46.83 20.95
CA HIS A 18 20.13 -47.67 21.34
C HIS A 18 20.58 -49.07 21.81
N SER A 19 19.77 -49.80 22.60
CA SER A 19 18.78 -50.74 22.03
C SER A 19 17.98 -51.56 23.06
N THR A 20 16.68 -51.71 22.80
CA THR A 20 15.77 -52.84 23.09
C THR A 20 16.20 -53.97 24.05
N ARG A 21 15.30 -54.30 24.99
CA ARG A 21 14.71 -55.66 25.11
C ARG A 21 13.41 -55.64 25.92
N ALA A 22 12.61 -56.69 25.76
CA ALA A 22 11.34 -56.92 26.48
C ALA A 22 11.27 -58.39 26.92
N ILE A 23 10.30 -58.75 27.77
CA ILE A 23 9.51 -60.02 27.77
C ILE A 23 8.59 -60.06 29.01
N THR A 24 7.42 -60.69 28.89
CA THR A 24 6.43 -60.93 29.97
C THR A 24 6.53 -62.37 30.51
N PRO A 25 5.68 -62.78 31.49
CA PRO A 25 4.55 -63.62 31.09
C PRO A 25 3.24 -63.43 31.90
N ILE A 26 2.15 -64.01 31.37
CA ILE A 26 0.82 -64.19 31.98
C ILE A 26 0.48 -65.69 31.90
N PRO A 27 -0.46 -66.26 32.70
CA PRO A 27 -1.47 -67.12 32.04
C PRO A 27 -2.90 -67.20 32.64
N ARG A 28 -3.88 -67.29 31.71
CA ARG A 28 -5.24 -67.94 31.77
C ARG A 28 -6.39 -67.24 32.57
N LYS A 29 -7.68 -67.13 32.14
CA LYS A 29 -8.62 -67.70 31.09
C LYS A 29 -9.45 -68.96 31.48
N PRO A 30 -10.59 -69.31 30.80
CA PRO A 30 -11.68 -68.51 30.13
C PRO A 30 -13.15 -69.10 30.13
N ALA A 31 -14.15 -68.36 29.57
CA ALA A 31 -15.40 -68.85 28.90
C ALA A 31 -16.04 -67.72 28.01
N ILE A 32 -16.77 -67.84 26.86
CA ILE A 32 -17.17 -68.91 25.87
C ILE A 32 -18.55 -69.60 26.14
N PRO A 33 -19.53 -69.76 25.18
CA PRO A 33 -19.83 -69.07 23.88
C PRO A 33 -21.34 -68.91 23.45
N LEU A 34 -21.59 -68.33 22.26
CA LEU A 34 -22.46 -68.79 21.11
C LEU A 34 -22.59 -67.62 20.08
N ASP A 35 -22.04 -67.59 18.85
CA ASP A 35 -22.27 -68.34 17.58
C ASP A 35 -23.68 -68.13 16.93
N SER A 36 -23.88 -68.07 15.60
CA SER A 36 -22.99 -68.48 14.49
C SER A 36 -23.10 -67.71 13.14
N ARG A 37 -22.09 -67.96 12.28
CA ARG A 37 -21.81 -67.50 10.89
C ARG A 37 -22.84 -68.00 9.84
N TYR A 38 -22.93 -67.53 8.57
CA TYR A 38 -21.97 -67.88 7.49
C TYR A 38 -22.26 -67.35 6.05
N LEU A 39 -21.16 -67.30 5.26
CA LEU A 39 -21.02 -67.62 3.81
C LEU A 39 -21.42 -66.64 2.69
N SER A 40 -21.05 -67.04 1.45
CA SER A 40 -20.78 -66.22 0.26
C SER A 40 -21.02 -67.00 -1.05
N SER A 41 -21.31 -66.27 -2.14
CA SER A 41 -21.39 -66.73 -3.56
C SER A 41 -22.55 -67.68 -3.93
N GLY A 42 -23.06 -67.62 -5.18
CA GLY A 42 -24.04 -68.64 -5.64
C GLY A 42 -25.09 -68.35 -6.72
N ALA A 43 -24.77 -67.62 -7.80
CA ALA A 43 -25.24 -67.84 -9.19
C ALA A 43 -26.70 -68.33 -9.55
N VAL A 44 -27.35 -67.54 -10.45
CA VAL A 44 -27.91 -67.96 -11.78
C VAL A 44 -29.40 -68.37 -11.97
N ARG A 45 -29.92 -68.01 -13.19
CA ARG A 45 -31.22 -68.33 -13.86
C ARG A 45 -32.48 -67.59 -13.34
N ASN A 46 -33.51 -67.26 -14.13
CA ASN A 46 -33.74 -67.12 -15.60
C ASN A 46 -35.12 -66.40 -15.77
N ALA A 47 -35.58 -65.89 -16.92
CA ALA A 47 -34.98 -65.33 -18.13
C ALA A 47 -36.11 -64.75 -19.02
N SER A 48 -35.81 -63.78 -19.91
CA SER A 48 -36.62 -63.55 -21.12
C SER A 48 -35.84 -62.78 -22.21
N ARG A 49 -35.81 -63.34 -23.42
CA ARG A 49 -35.15 -62.88 -24.67
C ARG A 49 -35.78 -63.71 -25.81
N PRO A 50 -35.92 -63.21 -27.05
CA PRO A 50 -34.77 -62.93 -27.95
C PRO A 50 -34.98 -61.63 -28.78
N GLY A 51 -34.14 -61.22 -29.72
CA GLY A 51 -32.86 -61.71 -30.28
C GLY A 51 -32.25 -60.60 -31.17
N ARG A 52 -31.22 -60.79 -32.01
CA ARG A 52 -30.29 -61.91 -32.25
C ARG A 52 -28.98 -61.27 -32.80
N SER A 53 -27.82 -61.89 -32.58
CA SER A 53 -26.47 -61.34 -32.91
C SER A 53 -25.89 -62.05 -34.18
N PRO A 54 -24.59 -61.96 -34.61
CA PRO A 54 -23.41 -61.27 -34.04
C PRO A 54 -22.33 -60.71 -35.04
N ALA A 55 -21.21 -60.23 -34.45
CA ALA A 55 -19.80 -60.46 -34.86
C ALA A 55 -18.97 -59.43 -35.69
N ASN A 56 -17.68 -59.32 -35.27
CA ASN A 56 -16.49 -58.72 -35.91
C ASN A 56 -16.46 -57.20 -36.21
N GLY A 57 -15.31 -56.49 -36.10
CA GLY A 57 -14.02 -56.89 -35.51
C GLY A 57 -12.84 -55.93 -35.76
N LYS A 58 -12.14 -55.51 -34.69
CA LYS A 58 -10.73 -55.02 -34.60
C LYS A 58 -10.17 -54.01 -35.66
N ARG A 59 -10.03 -52.72 -35.24
CA ARG A 59 -8.89 -51.79 -35.54
C ARG A 59 -8.60 -51.45 -37.05
N PRO A 60 -7.63 -50.55 -37.37
CA PRO A 60 -7.17 -49.32 -36.70
C PRO A 60 -7.32 -48.06 -37.61
N SER A 61 -7.02 -46.88 -37.08
CA SER A 61 -6.96 -45.62 -37.84
C SER A 61 -5.72 -45.50 -38.75
N ARG A 62 -5.89 -45.24 -40.05
CA ARG A 62 -4.84 -44.64 -40.92
C ARG A 62 -5.47 -43.73 -41.99
N ALA A 63 -4.76 -42.68 -42.36
CA ALA A 63 -5.28 -41.59 -43.17
C ALA A 63 -5.53 -41.95 -44.66
N ARG A 64 -6.49 -41.26 -45.28
CA ARG A 64 -6.49 -40.98 -46.72
C ARG A 64 -6.63 -39.47 -46.94
N LYS A 65 -5.89 -38.95 -47.92
CA LYS A 65 -6.14 -37.63 -48.51
C LYS A 65 -7.45 -37.70 -49.30
N SER A 66 -8.30 -36.68 -49.21
CA SER A 66 -9.36 -36.44 -50.19
C SER A 66 -8.97 -35.29 -51.11
N VAL A 67 -9.08 -35.53 -52.41
CA VAL A 67 -8.90 -34.50 -53.44
C VAL A 67 -10.01 -33.45 -53.29
N LYS A 68 -9.66 -32.16 -53.26
CA LYS A 68 -10.65 -31.11 -53.57
C LYS A 68 -10.49 -30.71 -55.03
N ARG A 69 -11.55 -30.99 -55.77
CA ARG A 69 -11.82 -30.61 -57.16
C ARG A 69 -11.99 -29.10 -57.26
N GLU A 70 -11.47 -28.48 -58.31
CA GLU A 70 -11.63 -27.06 -58.56
C GLU A 70 -13.10 -26.72 -58.86
N LEU A 71 -13.52 -25.57 -58.35
CA LEU A 71 -14.80 -24.86 -58.58
C LEU A 71 -14.46 -23.36 -58.46
N PRO A 72 -15.14 -22.47 -59.21
CA PRO A 72 -14.66 -21.11 -59.44
C PRO A 72 -14.71 -20.23 -58.18
N PRO A 73 -13.84 -19.19 -58.10
CA PRO A 73 -13.76 -18.32 -56.92
C PRO A 73 -14.95 -17.37 -56.84
N ALA A 74 -15.85 -17.59 -55.88
CA ALA A 74 -16.72 -16.54 -55.38
C ALA A 74 -15.88 -15.55 -54.54
N THR A 75 -15.93 -14.26 -54.89
CA THR A 75 -15.07 -13.21 -54.34
C THR A 75 -15.50 -12.75 -52.94
N SER A 76 -15.04 -13.47 -51.91
CA SER A 76 -15.24 -13.09 -50.51
C SER A 76 -14.40 -11.86 -50.14
N SER A 77 -14.99 -10.66 -50.23
CA SER A 77 -14.36 -9.38 -49.96
C SER A 77 -14.12 -9.15 -48.45
N THR A 78 -13.02 -9.68 -47.90
CA THR A 78 -12.63 -9.45 -46.50
C THR A 78 -11.99 -8.06 -46.32
N LEU A 79 -12.49 -7.30 -45.35
CA LEU A 79 -11.96 -5.96 -45.03
C LEU A 79 -10.55 -6.03 -44.42
N THR A 80 -9.67 -5.15 -44.88
CA THR A 80 -8.31 -5.02 -44.34
C THR A 80 -8.32 -4.43 -42.92
N GLY A 81 -7.24 -4.65 -42.16
CA GLY A 81 -7.11 -4.08 -40.81
C GLY A 81 -7.20 -2.54 -40.78
N GLU A 82 -6.72 -1.87 -41.83
CA GLU A 82 -6.85 -0.41 -41.97
C GLU A 82 -8.29 0.02 -42.21
N GLN A 83 -9.04 -0.70 -43.05
CA GLN A 83 -10.47 -0.45 -43.27
C GLN A 83 -11.27 -0.65 -41.97
N LYS A 84 -11.03 -1.75 -41.23
CA LYS A 84 -11.67 -1.98 -39.92
C LYS A 84 -11.32 -0.91 -38.88
N ASN A 85 -10.10 -0.36 -38.92
CA ASN A 85 -9.71 0.77 -38.05
C ASN A 85 -10.37 2.10 -38.47
N LYS A 86 -10.54 2.38 -39.77
CA LYS A 86 -11.33 3.52 -40.26
C LYS A 86 -12.79 3.41 -39.84
N ILE A 87 -13.40 2.23 -40.01
CA ILE A 87 -14.77 1.93 -39.56
C ILE A 87 -14.89 2.18 -38.05
N LYS A 88 -13.95 1.67 -37.23
CA LYS A 88 -13.97 1.91 -35.77
C LYS A 88 -13.98 3.40 -35.42
N ALA A 89 -13.16 4.21 -36.09
CA ALA A 89 -13.12 5.66 -35.84
C ALA A 89 -14.43 6.40 -36.18
N LEU A 90 -15.26 5.84 -37.08
CA LEU A 90 -16.60 6.36 -37.38
C LEU A 90 -17.66 5.81 -36.41
N THR A 91 -17.57 4.55 -35.99
CA THR A 91 -18.53 3.95 -35.04
C THR A 91 -18.35 4.46 -33.61
N ASP A 92 -17.10 4.71 -33.20
CA ASP A 92 -16.77 5.34 -31.90
C ASP A 92 -17.35 6.76 -31.78
N PHE A 93 -17.69 7.39 -32.92
CA PHE A 93 -18.19 8.76 -32.98
C PHE A 93 -19.72 8.85 -32.84
N LEU A 94 -20.44 7.76 -33.11
CA LEU A 94 -21.90 7.73 -33.18
C LEU A 94 -22.61 8.18 -31.89
N PRO A 95 -22.28 7.70 -30.67
CA PRO A 95 -22.99 8.12 -29.47
C PRO A 95 -22.81 9.62 -29.17
N LEU A 96 -21.62 10.17 -29.42
CA LEU A 96 -21.33 11.60 -29.23
C LEU A 96 -22.13 12.49 -30.19
N LEU A 97 -22.42 12.00 -31.40
CA LEU A 97 -23.32 12.67 -32.34
C LEU A 97 -24.78 12.56 -31.92
N GLN A 98 -25.21 11.43 -31.34
CA GLN A 98 -26.58 11.23 -30.84
C GLN A 98 -26.88 12.15 -29.65
N GLU A 99 -25.96 12.20 -28.68
CA GLU A 99 -26.00 13.07 -27.50
C GLU A 99 -26.05 14.56 -27.91
N HIS A 100 -25.13 15.00 -28.77
CA HIS A 100 -25.15 16.39 -29.27
C HIS A 100 -26.39 16.71 -30.10
N ALA A 101 -26.89 15.78 -30.92
CA ALA A 101 -28.13 15.97 -31.67
C ALA A 101 -29.37 16.09 -30.76
N GLN A 102 -29.39 15.44 -29.59
CA GLN A 102 -30.46 15.62 -28.59
C GLN A 102 -30.42 17.04 -28.00
N THR A 103 -29.25 17.60 -27.71
CA THR A 103 -29.10 18.98 -27.20
C THR A 103 -29.49 20.09 -28.21
N LEU A 104 -29.78 19.72 -29.47
CA LEU A 104 -30.18 20.64 -30.54
C LEU A 104 -31.68 20.58 -30.88
N VAL A 105 -32.48 19.76 -30.19
CA VAL A 105 -33.94 19.71 -30.37
C VAL A 105 -34.61 20.70 -29.40
N PRO A 106 -35.33 21.73 -29.88
CA PRO A 106 -36.10 22.61 -29.00
C PRO A 106 -37.34 21.87 -28.47
N GLU A 107 -37.75 22.22 -27.24
CA GLU A 107 -38.68 21.44 -26.39
C GLU A 107 -40.04 21.13 -27.02
N ASN A 108 -40.48 21.91 -28.01
CA ASN A 108 -41.78 21.77 -28.67
C ASN A 108 -41.74 20.93 -29.99
N ALA A 109 -40.73 20.07 -30.20
CA ALA A 109 -40.63 19.18 -31.36
C ALA A 109 -40.32 17.71 -30.97
N PRO A 110 -41.18 16.71 -31.31
CA PRO A 110 -41.14 15.39 -30.67
C PRO A 110 -40.09 14.39 -31.20
N THR A 111 -39.26 14.72 -32.19
CA THR A 111 -38.25 13.76 -32.72
C THR A 111 -37.05 14.44 -33.39
N VAL A 112 -35.86 13.87 -33.18
CA VAL A 112 -34.57 14.20 -33.85
C VAL A 112 -34.60 14.02 -35.39
N ALA A 113 -35.73 13.57 -35.97
CA ALA A 113 -35.86 13.16 -37.36
C ALA A 113 -35.66 14.30 -38.38
N GLY A 114 -35.93 15.55 -37.98
CA GLY A 114 -35.92 16.74 -38.86
C GLY A 114 -34.59 17.52 -38.93
N LEU A 115 -33.59 17.20 -38.11
CA LEU A 115 -32.30 17.91 -38.12
C LEU A 115 -31.50 17.58 -39.38
N THR A 116 -30.97 18.61 -40.05
CA THR A 116 -30.05 18.43 -41.18
C THR A 116 -28.65 18.10 -40.67
N LEU A 117 -27.89 17.34 -41.47
CA LEU A 117 -26.54 16.94 -41.07
C LEU A 117 -25.61 18.14 -40.80
N GLU A 118 -25.81 19.24 -41.53
CA GLU A 118 -25.01 20.46 -41.42
C GLU A 118 -25.23 21.20 -40.08
N GLN A 119 -26.45 21.20 -39.55
CA GLN A 119 -26.75 21.77 -38.23
C GLN A 119 -26.02 21.02 -37.10
N VAL A 120 -26.02 19.68 -37.17
CA VAL A 120 -25.38 18.81 -36.17
C VAL A 120 -23.86 18.87 -36.30
N LEU A 121 -23.29 18.69 -37.51
CA LEU A 121 -21.83 18.67 -37.70
C LEU A 121 -21.18 20.07 -37.64
N GLY A 122 -21.88 21.14 -38.00
CA GLY A 122 -21.34 22.50 -37.98
C GLY A 122 -21.18 23.07 -36.57
N SER A 123 -22.04 22.66 -35.63
CA SER A 123 -21.94 23.02 -34.21
C SER A 123 -20.99 22.12 -33.41
N PHE A 124 -20.76 20.89 -33.86
CA PHE A 124 -19.99 19.88 -33.13
C PHE A 124 -18.45 20.08 -33.25
N LYS A 125 -17.76 20.24 -32.10
CA LYS A 125 -16.31 20.51 -32.04
C LYS A 125 -15.52 19.37 -31.37
N PRO A 126 -14.96 18.38 -32.12
CA PRO A 126 -14.27 17.25 -31.51
C PRO A 126 -12.94 17.63 -30.86
N LYS A 127 -12.69 17.09 -29.66
CA LYS A 127 -11.41 17.19 -28.93
C LYS A 127 -10.27 16.42 -29.62
N SER A 128 -10.56 15.36 -30.39
CA SER A 128 -9.56 14.47 -31.02
C SER A 128 -9.17 14.89 -32.45
N ARG A 129 -7.86 14.81 -32.76
CA ARG A 129 -7.30 15.11 -34.11
C ARG A 129 -7.70 14.09 -35.18
N ALA A 130 -8.11 12.88 -34.79
CA ALA A 130 -8.62 11.87 -35.72
C ALA A 130 -10.05 12.22 -36.17
N LEU A 131 -10.92 12.57 -35.23
CA LEU A 131 -12.33 12.92 -35.52
C LEU A 131 -12.45 14.20 -36.37
N ARG A 132 -11.54 15.17 -36.20
CA ARG A 132 -11.44 16.35 -37.09
C ARG A 132 -11.16 16.01 -38.56
N ARG A 133 -10.67 14.80 -38.87
CA ARG A 133 -10.42 14.34 -40.25
C ARG A 133 -11.58 13.53 -40.84
N THR A 134 -12.50 13.02 -40.01
CA THR A 134 -13.65 12.24 -40.48
C THR A 134 -14.89 13.11 -40.73
N ILE A 135 -15.01 14.27 -40.08
CA ILE A 135 -16.14 15.19 -40.30
C ILE A 135 -16.30 15.60 -41.78
N PRO A 136 -15.27 16.03 -42.52
CA PRO A 136 -15.42 16.38 -43.94
C PRO A 136 -15.92 15.21 -44.79
N ILE A 137 -15.41 13.99 -44.55
CA ILE A 137 -15.83 12.77 -45.26
C ILE A 137 -17.32 12.49 -45.02
N LEU A 138 -17.80 12.69 -43.79
CA LEU A 138 -19.23 12.54 -43.48
C LEU A 138 -20.08 13.65 -44.12
N GLN A 139 -19.58 14.88 -44.18
CA GLN A 139 -20.25 15.99 -44.89
C GLN A 139 -20.35 15.70 -46.40
N ASP A 140 -19.26 15.27 -47.04
CA ASP A 140 -19.24 14.94 -48.47
C ASP A 140 -20.16 13.74 -48.81
N SER A 141 -20.08 12.63 -48.06
CA SER A 141 -20.86 11.41 -48.33
C SER A 141 -22.36 11.53 -47.99
N TYR A 142 -22.75 12.46 -47.12
CA TYR A 142 -24.13 12.63 -46.64
C TYR A 142 -24.68 14.06 -46.78
N ALA A 143 -24.09 14.88 -47.64
CA ALA A 143 -24.60 16.21 -48.01
C ALA A 143 -26.10 16.17 -48.37
N GLY A 144 -26.87 17.14 -47.86
CA GLY A 144 -28.31 17.24 -48.09
C GLY A 144 -29.18 16.13 -47.47
N LYS A 145 -28.63 15.16 -46.72
CA LYS A 145 -29.40 14.08 -46.08
C LYS A 145 -29.77 14.44 -44.62
N PRO A 146 -30.92 13.96 -44.11
CA PRO A 146 -31.29 14.14 -42.71
C PRO A 146 -30.43 13.26 -41.78
N PHE A 147 -30.21 13.73 -40.55
CA PHE A 147 -29.31 13.08 -39.60
C PHE A 147 -29.67 11.60 -39.30
N HIS A 148 -30.96 11.26 -39.31
CA HIS A 148 -31.42 9.89 -39.05
C HIS A 148 -30.89 8.86 -40.06
N THR A 149 -30.61 9.26 -41.31
CA THR A 149 -30.04 8.35 -42.33
C THR A 149 -28.61 7.98 -41.99
N LEU A 150 -27.78 8.97 -41.61
CA LEU A 150 -26.41 8.73 -41.14
C LEU A 150 -26.41 7.86 -39.87
N ASN A 151 -27.34 8.12 -38.95
CA ASN A 151 -27.47 7.36 -37.71
C ASN A 151 -27.78 5.87 -37.98
N SER A 152 -28.72 5.58 -38.89
CA SER A 152 -29.01 4.21 -39.37
C SER A 152 -27.78 3.53 -39.98
N ASP A 153 -27.09 4.21 -40.88
CA ASP A 153 -25.99 3.62 -41.64
C ASP A 153 -24.76 3.34 -40.76
N LEU A 154 -24.37 4.29 -39.90
CA LEU A 154 -23.28 4.07 -38.95
C LEU A 154 -23.63 3.00 -37.90
N SER A 155 -24.91 2.86 -37.51
CA SER A 155 -25.35 1.79 -36.61
C SER A 155 -25.10 0.39 -37.18
N ARG A 156 -25.29 0.20 -38.50
CA ARG A 156 -25.00 -1.08 -39.19
C ARG A 156 -23.52 -1.43 -39.13
N LEU A 157 -22.65 -0.42 -39.23
CA LEU A 157 -21.19 -0.59 -39.24
C LEU A 157 -20.56 -0.99 -37.90
N ILE A 158 -21.25 -0.83 -36.76
CA ILE A 158 -20.74 -1.21 -35.41
C ILE A 158 -20.27 -2.68 -35.37
N SER A 159 -20.97 -3.55 -36.10
CA SER A 159 -20.68 -4.98 -36.22
C SER A 159 -19.33 -5.31 -36.89
N LEU A 160 -18.81 -4.42 -37.75
CA LEU A 160 -17.61 -4.63 -38.58
C LEU A 160 -16.31 -4.10 -37.95
N THR A 161 -16.37 -3.67 -36.68
CA THR A 161 -15.20 -3.19 -35.93
C THR A 161 -14.17 -4.30 -35.66
N PRO A 162 -12.90 -3.97 -35.29
CA PRO A 162 -11.83 -4.96 -35.07
C PRO A 162 -12.07 -6.01 -33.95
N ARG A 163 -13.19 -5.94 -33.21
CA ARG A 163 -13.61 -6.94 -32.21
C ARG A 163 -14.84 -7.76 -32.65
N GLY A 164 -15.46 -7.43 -33.79
CA GLY A 164 -16.59 -8.16 -34.36
C GLY A 164 -16.19 -9.53 -34.91
N LYS A 165 -17.14 -10.49 -34.90
CA LYS A 165 -16.94 -11.88 -35.37
C LYS A 165 -17.43 -12.14 -36.80
N THR A 166 -17.94 -11.12 -37.49
CA THR A 166 -18.63 -11.23 -38.78
C THR A 166 -17.81 -10.61 -39.90
N ASP A 167 -17.21 -11.45 -40.75
CA ASP A 167 -16.52 -11.06 -41.99
C ASP A 167 -17.42 -11.16 -43.24
N VAL A 168 -18.68 -11.55 -43.08
CA VAL A 168 -19.69 -11.58 -44.15
C VAL A 168 -20.36 -10.20 -44.22
N ILE A 169 -20.28 -9.56 -45.38
CA ILE A 169 -20.79 -8.20 -45.62
C ILE A 169 -21.91 -8.28 -46.67
N ASP A 170 -23.09 -7.79 -46.30
CA ASP A 170 -24.22 -7.64 -47.22
C ASP A 170 -23.97 -6.54 -48.24
N ASP A 171 -24.66 -6.60 -49.38
CA ASP A 171 -24.45 -5.63 -50.47
C ASP A 171 -24.93 -4.22 -50.15
N GLY A 172 -25.85 -4.05 -49.18
CA GLY A 172 -26.22 -2.74 -48.65
C GLY A 172 -25.06 -2.09 -47.91
N THR A 173 -24.43 -2.82 -47.00
CA THR A 173 -23.25 -2.33 -46.26
C THR A 173 -22.03 -2.12 -47.17
N LYS A 174 -21.85 -2.92 -48.23
CA LYS A 174 -20.82 -2.64 -49.25
C LYS A 174 -21.04 -1.29 -49.93
N ASN A 175 -22.29 -0.92 -50.24
CA ASN A 175 -22.59 0.36 -50.86
C ASN A 175 -22.39 1.54 -49.89
N ILE A 176 -22.69 1.39 -48.60
CA ILE A 176 -22.34 2.38 -47.56
C ILE A 176 -20.80 2.56 -47.48
N LEU A 177 -20.04 1.46 -47.48
CA LEU A 177 -18.57 1.50 -47.42
C LEU A 177 -17.90 2.05 -48.70
N ARG A 178 -18.53 1.90 -49.88
CA ARG A 178 -18.14 2.63 -51.10
C ARG A 178 -18.43 4.13 -50.97
N GLY A 179 -19.65 4.50 -50.54
CA GLY A 179 -20.04 5.90 -50.36
C GLY A 179 -19.16 6.68 -49.38
N LEU A 180 -18.60 6.00 -48.37
CA LEU A 180 -17.63 6.54 -47.40
C LEU A 180 -16.16 6.50 -47.88
N GLY A 181 -15.87 6.10 -49.12
CA GLY A 181 -14.50 6.02 -49.66
C GLY A 181 -13.61 4.98 -48.95
N ILE A 182 -14.21 3.93 -48.38
CA ILE A 182 -13.50 2.85 -47.67
C ILE A 182 -13.22 1.65 -48.61
N LEU A 183 -14.07 1.46 -49.63
CA LEU A 183 -13.89 0.51 -50.73
C LEU A 183 -13.70 1.25 -52.06
N ASN A 184 -12.65 0.92 -52.80
CA ASN A 184 -12.37 1.46 -54.13
C ASN A 184 -12.72 0.42 -55.21
N ASP A 185 -13.33 0.84 -56.32
CA ASP A 185 -13.58 -0.03 -57.47
C ASP A 185 -12.36 -0.14 -58.39
N SER A 186 -12.01 -1.36 -58.77
CA SER A 186 -10.91 -1.65 -59.70
C SER A 186 -11.44 -1.79 -61.12
N VAL A 187 -11.32 -0.74 -61.94
CA VAL A 187 -11.65 -0.79 -63.37
C VAL A 187 -10.57 -1.59 -64.10
N VAL A 188 -10.99 -2.57 -64.92
CA VAL A 188 -10.10 -3.41 -65.73
C VAL A 188 -10.32 -3.12 -67.20
N GLN A 189 -9.26 -2.71 -67.90
CA GLN A 189 -9.15 -2.74 -69.36
C GLN A 189 -7.73 -3.16 -69.76
N GLU A 190 -7.65 -4.13 -70.67
CA GLU A 190 -6.47 -4.51 -71.45
C GLU A 190 -6.86 -4.45 -72.96
N PRO A 191 -5.98 -4.75 -73.92
CA PRO A 191 -4.77 -3.97 -74.24
C PRO A 191 -4.65 -3.66 -75.75
N GLU A 192 -3.77 -2.74 -76.14
CA GLU A 192 -3.34 -2.58 -77.54
C GLU A 192 -1.82 -2.30 -77.63
N ALA A 193 -1.22 -2.56 -78.79
CA ALA A 193 0.21 -2.86 -78.90
C ALA A 193 1.14 -1.74 -79.45
N SER A 194 2.39 -1.76 -78.94
CA SER A 194 3.68 -1.40 -79.56
C SER A 194 3.69 -0.92 -81.03
N PRO A 195 4.51 0.10 -81.42
CA PRO A 195 5.97 -0.12 -81.45
C PRO A 195 6.97 1.08 -81.40
N VAL A 196 8.09 0.87 -80.68
CA VAL A 196 9.50 1.05 -81.13
C VAL A 196 9.99 2.42 -81.67
N LYS A 197 10.66 3.23 -80.82
CA LYS A 197 12.07 3.77 -80.97
C LYS A 197 12.47 4.75 -79.83
N ALA A 198 13.70 5.28 -79.77
CA ALA A 198 14.86 4.62 -79.13
C ALA A 198 16.07 5.56 -78.82
N LYS A 199 16.67 5.43 -77.61
CA LYS A 199 18.02 5.92 -77.15
C LYS A 199 18.21 7.46 -76.96
N PRO A 200 19.27 7.94 -76.23
CA PRO A 200 20.35 7.24 -75.51
C PRO A 200 20.58 7.63 -74.01
N GLY A 201 21.42 6.85 -73.30
CA GLY A 201 21.95 7.17 -71.95
C GLY A 201 21.10 6.67 -70.76
N ARG A 202 21.62 6.36 -69.57
CA ARG A 202 22.99 6.39 -68.99
C ARG A 202 23.31 5.01 -68.33
N ARG A 203 24.56 4.73 -67.90
CA ARG A 203 25.04 3.35 -67.62
C ARG A 203 24.69 2.78 -66.24
N LYS A 204 24.17 1.53 -66.24
CA LYS A 204 24.48 0.31 -65.43
C LYS A 204 24.81 0.44 -63.91
N GLY A 205 24.38 -0.50 -63.05
CA GLY A 205 23.67 -1.77 -63.30
C GLY A 205 23.36 -2.61 -62.03
N ALA A 206 23.05 -3.90 -62.23
CA ALA A 206 22.62 -4.90 -61.24
C ALA A 206 23.13 -6.31 -61.71
N PRO A 207 22.68 -7.51 -61.23
CA PRO A 207 21.79 -7.89 -60.11
C PRO A 207 22.31 -9.12 -59.28
N ARG A 208 21.40 -9.92 -58.68
CA ARG A 208 21.52 -11.26 -58.01
C ARG A 208 21.56 -11.28 -56.47
N VAL A 209 20.97 -12.26 -55.75
CA VAL A 209 20.00 -13.33 -56.09
C VAL A 209 19.16 -13.71 -54.85
N GLU A 210 18.07 -14.46 -55.05
CA GLU A 210 17.07 -14.86 -54.03
C GLU A 210 17.60 -15.80 -52.91
N ARG A 211 16.81 -15.94 -51.83
CA ARG A 211 16.93 -16.99 -50.81
C ARG A 211 15.59 -17.75 -50.68
N PRO A 212 15.57 -19.09 -50.73
CA PRO A 212 14.34 -19.89 -50.60
C PRO A 212 13.89 -20.12 -49.14
N LEU A 213 12.64 -20.55 -48.98
CA LEU A 213 11.95 -20.78 -47.70
C LEU A 213 12.29 -22.15 -47.05
N PRO A 214 12.18 -22.28 -45.70
CA PRO A 214 12.43 -23.53 -44.98
C PRO A 214 11.25 -24.52 -45.00
N ILE A 215 11.56 -25.82 -44.91
CA ILE A 215 10.61 -26.94 -45.00
C ILE A 215 10.12 -27.42 -43.62
N LEU A 216 8.88 -27.90 -43.54
CA LEU A 216 8.24 -28.41 -42.31
C LEU A 216 8.70 -29.84 -41.91
N LYS A 217 8.74 -30.08 -40.59
CA LYS A 217 9.22 -31.32 -39.95
C LYS A 217 8.18 -32.45 -39.95
N ILE A 218 8.65 -33.72 -39.94
CA ILE A 218 7.82 -34.88 -39.56
C ILE A 218 8.49 -35.73 -38.46
N ARG A 219 7.82 -35.78 -37.30
CA ARG A 219 7.76 -36.82 -36.23
C ARG A 219 8.88 -37.87 -36.08
N ARG A 220 9.25 -38.09 -34.80
CA ARG A 220 8.83 -39.30 -34.04
C ARG A 220 8.69 -39.00 -32.53
N ARG A 221 7.97 -39.88 -31.81
CA ARG A 221 7.77 -39.86 -30.34
C ARG A 221 7.94 -41.30 -29.82
N SER A 222 8.72 -41.49 -28.77
CA SER A 222 8.77 -42.65 -27.86
C SER A 222 9.78 -42.26 -26.74
N SER A 223 9.62 -42.33 -25.41
CA SER A 223 8.59 -42.70 -24.44
C SER A 223 9.12 -43.72 -23.42
N LYS A 224 9.51 -43.20 -22.23
CA LYS A 224 9.75 -43.89 -20.94
C LYS A 224 10.89 -44.94 -20.86
N GLY A 225 11.82 -44.72 -19.92
CA GLY A 225 12.80 -45.70 -19.46
C GLY A 225 13.79 -45.12 -18.43
N LEU A 226 13.72 -45.61 -17.19
CA LEU A 226 14.69 -45.52 -16.09
C LEU A 226 14.78 -46.97 -15.54
N PRO A 227 15.93 -47.47 -15.02
CA PRO A 227 16.49 -46.91 -13.79
C PRO A 227 18.02 -47.06 -13.54
N LEU A 228 18.47 -46.47 -12.43
CA LEU A 228 19.64 -46.82 -11.57
C LEU A 228 21.08 -46.50 -12.04
N SER A 229 21.97 -46.51 -11.04
CA SER A 229 23.40 -46.11 -11.01
C SER A 229 24.28 -47.35 -10.62
N PRO A 230 25.60 -47.32 -10.27
CA PRO A 230 26.33 -46.32 -9.45
C PRO A 230 27.85 -46.08 -9.79
N ARG A 231 28.54 -45.31 -8.93
CA ARG A 231 30.03 -45.27 -8.71
C ARG A 231 30.92 -44.68 -9.83
N GLU A 232 32.14 -44.18 -9.60
CA GLU A 232 32.87 -43.59 -8.44
C GLU A 232 34.12 -42.85 -8.99
N THR A 233 34.71 -41.87 -8.25
CA THR A 233 36.07 -41.28 -8.47
C THR A 233 36.33 -40.54 -9.81
N SER A 234 37.32 -39.63 -9.97
CA SER A 234 38.27 -38.95 -9.06
C SER A 234 38.76 -37.60 -9.65
N LEU A 235 39.51 -36.84 -8.83
CA LEU A 235 40.32 -35.62 -9.13
C LEU A 235 41.03 -35.60 -10.51
N GLY A 236 41.18 -34.41 -11.13
CA GLY A 236 42.06 -34.27 -12.32
C GLY A 236 42.09 -32.95 -13.11
N GLN A 237 42.49 -31.83 -12.50
CA GLN A 237 43.08 -30.61 -13.15
C GLN A 237 42.34 -29.89 -14.32
N MET A 238 42.93 -28.78 -14.78
CA MET A 238 42.40 -27.80 -15.75
C MET A 238 43.06 -27.96 -17.13
N VAL A 239 42.43 -27.46 -18.22
CA VAL A 239 42.97 -26.44 -19.17
C VAL A 239 42.20 -26.41 -20.50
N THR A 240 41.71 -25.20 -20.88
CA THR A 240 41.19 -24.76 -22.21
C THR A 240 40.01 -25.48 -22.89
N GLY A 241 39.24 -24.71 -23.68
CA GLY A 241 38.19 -25.19 -24.58
C GLY A 241 36.88 -24.42 -24.41
N ALA A 242 36.66 -23.38 -25.24
CA ALA A 242 35.46 -22.57 -25.17
C ALA A 242 34.39 -23.04 -26.18
N GLU A 243 33.14 -23.18 -25.74
CA GLU A 243 31.98 -23.10 -26.63
C GLU A 243 30.75 -22.59 -25.86
N GLU A 244 30.08 -21.55 -26.37
CA GLU A 244 29.03 -20.85 -25.65
C GLU A 244 27.67 -21.55 -25.74
N ARG A 245 27.09 -21.92 -24.59
CA ARG A 245 25.64 -22.18 -24.50
C ARG A 245 24.92 -20.97 -23.94
N ILE A 246 24.48 -20.10 -24.86
CA ILE A 246 23.57 -18.98 -24.57
C ILE A 246 22.22 -19.56 -24.07
N LEU A 247 22.09 -19.67 -22.76
CA LEU A 247 20.81 -19.93 -22.10
C LEU A 247 19.94 -18.67 -22.18
N SER A 248 18.68 -18.84 -22.58
CA SER A 248 17.73 -17.74 -22.77
C SER A 248 17.44 -17.01 -21.45
N ARG A 249 17.94 -15.79 -21.31
CA ARG A 249 17.65 -14.90 -20.18
C ARG A 249 16.14 -14.67 -20.00
N PRO A 250 15.62 -14.64 -18.76
CA PRO A 250 14.29 -14.10 -18.49
C PRO A 250 14.26 -12.58 -18.71
N LYS A 251 13.08 -12.02 -18.97
CA LYS A 251 12.88 -10.59 -19.32
C LYS A 251 13.04 -9.60 -18.15
N SER A 252 13.46 -10.06 -16.97
CA SER A 252 13.65 -9.22 -15.77
C SER A 252 15.02 -8.54 -15.69
N ALA A 253 16.02 -8.99 -16.46
CA ALA A 253 17.43 -8.61 -16.31
C ALA A 253 17.81 -7.18 -16.77
N GLU A 254 16.83 -6.30 -17.02
CA GLU A 254 17.05 -4.98 -17.64
C GLU A 254 17.22 -3.83 -16.63
N LYS A 255 16.78 -4.02 -15.36
CA LYS A 255 16.90 -3.03 -14.27
C LYS A 255 18.24 -3.06 -13.52
N GLU A 256 19.01 -4.15 -13.59
CA GLU A 256 20.19 -4.36 -12.74
C GLU A 256 21.45 -3.69 -13.30
N ARG A 257 21.65 -2.40 -12.95
CA ARG A 257 22.86 -1.64 -13.27
C ARG A 257 23.60 -1.23 -12.00
N ILE A 258 24.86 -1.66 -11.89
CA ILE A 258 25.79 -1.23 -10.84
C ILE A 258 26.30 0.17 -11.20
N ALA A 259 26.37 1.09 -10.23
CA ALA A 259 26.89 2.43 -10.48
C ALA A 259 28.39 2.40 -10.84
N THR A 260 28.79 3.23 -11.79
CA THR A 260 30.19 3.67 -11.93
C THR A 260 30.40 4.82 -10.96
N LEU A 261 31.32 4.64 -10.02
CA LEU A 261 31.67 5.64 -9.03
C LEU A 261 32.86 6.47 -9.51
N ASP A 262 32.82 7.77 -9.22
CA ASP A 262 33.96 8.67 -9.38
C ASP A 262 35.05 8.34 -8.35
N GLN A 263 36.30 8.24 -8.80
CA GLN A 263 37.43 7.92 -7.94
C GLN A 263 37.87 9.10 -7.05
N ALA A 264 37.55 10.35 -7.45
CA ALA A 264 37.93 11.55 -6.69
C ALA A 264 37.18 11.72 -5.36
N HIS A 265 36.02 11.08 -5.22
CA HIS A 265 35.11 11.18 -4.07
C HIS A 265 34.70 9.82 -3.52
N LEU A 266 35.55 8.80 -3.68
CA LEU A 266 35.25 7.41 -3.34
C LEU A 266 35.48 7.13 -1.85
N GLU A 267 34.39 7.01 -1.11
CA GLU A 267 34.38 6.63 0.31
C GLU A 267 33.84 5.19 0.48
N VAL A 268 34.16 4.53 1.60
CA VAL A 268 33.80 3.12 1.86
C VAL A 268 33.16 2.99 3.24
N ALA A 269 31.86 2.72 3.28
CA ALA A 269 31.14 2.38 4.50
C ALA A 269 31.38 0.90 4.86
N ARG A 270 32.05 0.69 5.98
CA ARG A 270 32.20 -0.61 6.66
C ARG A 270 31.45 -0.59 7.99
N LEU A 271 31.15 -1.78 8.51
CA LEU A 271 30.44 -1.98 9.78
C LEU A 271 31.37 -2.34 10.95
N ASP A 272 32.68 -2.26 10.74
CA ASP A 272 33.70 -2.53 11.75
C ASP A 272 33.52 -1.57 12.93
N ASN A 273 33.35 -2.13 14.15
CA ASN A 273 33.01 -1.40 15.37
C ASN A 273 31.72 -0.54 15.32
N PHE A 274 30.88 -0.69 14.28
CA PHE A 274 29.63 0.04 14.13
C PHE A 274 28.45 -0.87 14.52
N ALA A 275 28.18 -0.96 15.82
CA ALA A 275 27.10 -1.76 16.42
C ALA A 275 26.05 -0.87 17.11
N LEU A 276 24.83 -1.39 17.27
CA LEU A 276 23.79 -0.78 18.10
C LEU A 276 23.99 -1.25 19.55
N ILE A 277 24.36 -0.33 20.44
CA ILE A 277 24.73 -0.65 21.83
C ILE A 277 23.67 -0.06 22.77
N PRO A 278 23.07 -0.84 23.70
CA PRO A 278 22.12 -0.28 24.67
C PRO A 278 22.82 0.69 25.62
N VAL A 279 22.11 1.75 26.03
CA VAL A 279 22.50 2.57 27.17
C VAL A 279 21.62 2.16 28.35
N GLU A 280 22.24 1.79 29.46
CA GLU A 280 21.53 1.49 30.71
C GLU A 280 21.13 2.81 31.39
N VAL A 281 19.82 3.06 31.43
CA VAL A 281 19.21 4.23 32.06
C VAL A 281 18.00 3.74 32.86
N GLU A 282 17.77 4.34 34.03
CA GLU A 282 16.57 4.07 34.82
C GLU A 282 15.31 4.48 34.04
N ARG A 283 14.24 3.69 34.15
CA ARG A 283 13.04 3.79 33.31
C ARG A 283 11.79 3.33 34.05
N SER A 284 10.65 3.87 33.65
CA SER A 284 9.32 3.42 34.08
C SER A 284 9.06 1.96 33.72
N LYS A 285 8.08 1.36 34.40
CA LYS A 285 7.59 0.02 34.09
C LYS A 285 6.94 0.01 32.69
N VAL A 286 7.45 -0.82 31.78
CA VAL A 286 6.78 -1.08 30.50
C VAL A 286 5.52 -1.92 30.78
N PRO A 287 4.35 -1.58 30.23
CA PRO A 287 3.13 -2.33 30.46
C PRO A 287 3.14 -3.69 29.73
N THR A 288 2.16 -4.53 30.08
CA THR A 288 1.92 -5.85 29.49
C THR A 288 0.56 -5.85 28.80
N LEU A 289 0.32 -6.78 27.88
CA LEU A 289 -1.01 -6.96 27.27
C LEU A 289 -2.04 -7.46 28.31
N SER A 290 -3.23 -6.87 28.33
CA SER A 290 -4.40 -7.34 29.12
C SER A 290 -5.32 -8.26 28.26
N HIS A 291 -6.54 -8.55 28.75
CA HIS A 291 -7.63 -9.27 28.07
C HIS A 291 -7.26 -10.62 27.41
N ASP A 292 -6.29 -11.34 27.98
CA ASP A 292 -5.67 -12.57 27.43
C ASP A 292 -5.10 -12.40 26.00
N LEU A 293 -4.72 -11.17 25.63
CA LEU A 293 -4.14 -10.87 24.32
C LEU A 293 -2.71 -11.44 24.17
N SER A 294 -2.01 -11.73 25.28
CA SER A 294 -0.63 -12.24 25.25
C SER A 294 -0.46 -13.54 24.43
N ARG A 295 -1.50 -14.38 24.34
CA ARG A 295 -1.46 -15.63 23.54
C ARG A 295 -1.26 -15.41 22.04
N VAL A 296 -1.58 -14.21 21.53
CA VAL A 296 -1.39 -13.82 20.12
C VAL A 296 0.10 -13.78 19.75
N LEU A 297 0.97 -13.51 20.72
CA LEU A 297 2.42 -13.41 20.54
C LEU A 297 3.08 -14.76 20.17
N PHE A 298 2.44 -15.90 20.51
CA PHE A 298 3.12 -17.21 20.53
C PHE A 298 2.66 -18.19 19.44
N ASN A 299 1.62 -17.90 18.66
CA ASN A 299 1.20 -18.77 17.55
C ASN A 299 1.01 -17.93 16.28
N PRO A 300 1.59 -18.33 15.13
CA PRO A 300 1.61 -17.50 13.93
C PRO A 300 0.24 -17.42 13.25
N GLY A 301 -0.11 -16.21 12.80
CA GLY A 301 -1.32 -15.93 12.05
C GLY A 301 -2.31 -15.06 12.81
N ILE A 302 -3.60 -15.24 12.50
CA ILE A 302 -4.62 -14.21 12.69
C ILE A 302 -5.70 -14.69 13.64
N TYR A 303 -5.88 -13.94 14.72
CA TYR A 303 -6.81 -14.19 15.81
C TYR A 303 -8.04 -13.30 15.66
N GLN A 304 -9.08 -13.82 15.01
CA GLN A 304 -10.39 -13.16 14.98
C GLN A 304 -10.93 -12.97 16.40
N LEU A 305 -11.57 -11.83 16.68
CA LEU A 305 -12.11 -11.53 18.01
C LEU A 305 -13.28 -12.47 18.38
N GLN A 306 -14.11 -12.80 17.39
CA GLN A 306 -15.24 -13.74 17.45
C GLN A 306 -15.13 -14.70 16.26
N ASP A 307 -15.37 -16.01 16.43
CA ASP A 307 -15.47 -16.95 15.29
C ASP A 307 -16.76 -16.65 14.49
N PRO A 308 -16.69 -16.24 13.22
CA PRO A 308 -17.88 -15.91 12.44
C PRO A 308 -18.84 -17.10 12.27
N ARG A 309 -18.34 -18.34 12.35
CA ARG A 309 -19.12 -19.58 12.14
C ARG A 309 -19.82 -20.05 13.41
N SER A 310 -19.16 -20.08 14.57
CA SER A 310 -19.77 -20.54 15.84
C SER A 310 -20.34 -19.41 16.71
N ARG A 311 -20.02 -18.14 16.41
CA ARG A 311 -20.33 -16.94 17.21
C ARG A 311 -19.66 -16.90 18.60
N VAL A 312 -18.85 -17.90 18.94
CA VAL A 312 -18.06 -17.93 20.17
C VAL A 312 -16.98 -16.85 20.10
N TRP A 313 -16.84 -16.10 21.18
CA TRP A 313 -15.82 -15.07 21.34
C TRP A 313 -14.49 -15.72 21.72
N ASN A 314 -13.41 -15.35 21.05
CA ASN A 314 -12.09 -15.86 21.41
C ASN A 314 -11.54 -15.10 22.64
N PHE A 315 -11.68 -13.77 22.66
CA PHE A 315 -11.25 -12.89 23.75
C PHE A 315 -12.48 -12.27 24.45
N ASP A 316 -12.24 -11.38 25.40
CA ASP A 316 -13.27 -10.59 26.06
C ASP A 316 -14.16 -9.83 25.05
N PRO A 317 -15.50 -10.03 25.06
CA PRO A 317 -16.44 -9.27 24.22
C PRO A 317 -16.38 -7.75 24.43
N TYR A 318 -15.83 -7.27 25.55
CA TYR A 318 -15.59 -5.84 25.79
C TYR A 318 -14.77 -5.18 24.67
N LEU A 319 -13.74 -5.88 24.17
CA LEU A 319 -12.92 -5.43 23.04
C LEU A 319 -13.71 -5.27 21.72
N GLY A 320 -14.94 -5.79 21.64
CA GLY A 320 -15.77 -5.77 20.44
C GLY A 320 -16.24 -4.37 20.01
N ASN A 321 -16.19 -3.39 20.91
CA ASN A 321 -16.59 -2.00 20.64
C ASN A 321 -15.47 -1.06 21.12
N ILE A 322 -15.07 -0.10 20.29
CA ILE A 322 -14.03 0.89 20.58
C ILE A 322 -14.70 2.13 21.19
N MET A 323 -14.10 2.71 22.24
CA MET A 323 -14.59 3.96 22.82
C MET A 323 -14.52 5.10 21.78
N PRO A 324 -15.62 5.83 21.52
CA PRO A 324 -15.60 6.94 20.56
C PRO A 324 -14.60 8.03 20.92
N VAL A 325 -13.96 8.62 19.91
CA VAL A 325 -12.94 9.69 20.09
C VAL A 325 -13.51 10.95 20.75
N SER A 326 -14.82 11.19 20.64
CA SER A 326 -15.52 12.24 21.38
C SER A 326 -15.65 11.96 22.88
N GLU A 327 -15.59 10.69 23.31
CA GLU A 327 -15.76 10.26 24.70
C GLU A 327 -14.44 10.01 25.44
N PHE A 328 -13.32 9.77 24.74
CA PHE A 328 -12.02 9.52 25.39
C PHE A 328 -11.33 10.82 25.83
N ASN A 329 -10.84 10.87 27.07
CA ASN A 329 -10.09 11.99 27.65
C ASN A 329 -8.61 11.93 27.23
N TYR A 330 -8.30 12.60 26.13
CA TYR A 330 -6.93 12.72 25.61
C TYR A 330 -6.03 13.67 26.41
N ASP A 331 -6.60 14.55 27.25
CA ASP A 331 -5.82 15.47 28.08
C ASP A 331 -5.17 14.73 29.29
N ALA A 332 -5.75 13.60 29.71
CA ALA A 332 -5.17 12.71 30.74
C ALA A 332 -3.90 11.95 30.28
N LEU A 333 -3.63 11.87 28.97
CA LEU A 333 -2.45 11.18 28.44
C LEU A 333 -1.18 12.06 28.48
N ASN A 334 -0.02 11.43 28.64
CA ASN A 334 1.29 12.08 28.51
C ASN A 334 1.41 12.86 27.17
N ARG A 335 2.14 13.98 27.17
CA ARG A 335 2.41 14.74 25.95
C ARG A 335 3.51 14.07 25.13
N TYR A 336 3.34 14.02 23.81
CA TYR A 336 4.39 13.53 22.91
C TYR A 336 5.54 14.55 22.85
N ILE A 337 6.76 14.12 23.18
CA ILE A 337 7.95 14.99 23.26
C ILE A 337 8.82 14.81 22.01
N THR A 338 9.12 15.87 21.26
CA THR A 338 10.03 15.78 20.10
C THR A 338 11.50 15.53 20.50
N SER A 339 12.39 15.25 19.54
CA SER A 339 13.79 14.95 19.85
C SER A 339 14.56 16.18 20.32
N SER A 340 14.15 17.39 19.89
CA SER A 340 14.78 18.66 20.31
C SER A 340 14.23 19.21 21.63
N GLU A 341 13.00 18.88 22.00
CA GLU A 341 12.38 19.29 23.27
C GLU A 341 12.83 18.42 24.46
N ASP A 342 13.21 17.17 24.21
CA ASP A 342 13.69 16.24 25.23
C ASP A 342 15.05 16.67 25.82
N SER A 343 15.02 17.25 27.02
CA SER A 343 16.20 17.60 27.80
C SER A 343 16.98 16.37 28.28
N HIS A 344 16.29 15.32 28.70
CA HIS A 344 16.92 14.11 29.24
C HIS A 344 17.72 13.35 28.16
N LEU A 345 17.18 13.23 26.95
CA LEU A 345 17.90 12.68 25.79
C LEU A 345 19.15 13.50 25.46
N ARG A 346 19.10 14.84 25.55
CA ARG A 346 20.27 15.71 25.39
C ARG A 346 21.30 15.49 26.50
N ASP A 347 20.88 15.36 27.76
CA ASP A 347 21.78 15.11 28.88
C ASP A 347 22.48 13.76 28.78
N VAL A 348 21.77 12.70 28.38
CA VAL A 348 22.36 11.38 28.11
C VAL A 348 23.31 11.46 26.91
N ALA A 349 22.96 12.18 25.83
CA ALA A 349 23.84 12.38 24.69
C ALA A 349 25.13 13.11 25.06
N SER A 350 25.05 14.17 25.87
CA SER A 350 26.20 14.92 26.39
C SER A 350 27.10 14.05 27.27
N LYS A 351 26.53 13.28 28.20
CA LYS A 351 27.26 12.30 29.04
C LYS A 351 28.00 11.26 28.18
N HIS A 352 27.35 10.77 27.11
CA HIS A 352 27.87 9.76 26.18
C HIS A 352 28.65 10.35 24.99
N LYS A 353 28.88 11.67 24.96
CA LYS A 353 29.60 12.42 23.91
C LYS A 353 29.07 12.15 22.49
N LYS A 354 27.75 12.04 22.35
CA LYS A 354 27.05 11.83 21.07
C LYS A 354 26.68 13.16 20.43
N ARG A 355 26.91 13.28 19.12
CA ARG A 355 26.71 14.52 18.36
C ARG A 355 25.27 14.67 17.86
N TYR A 356 24.61 13.55 17.60
CA TYR A 356 23.29 13.48 17.00
C TYR A 356 22.31 12.76 17.94
N ILE A 357 21.11 13.30 18.11
CA ILE A 357 19.99 12.65 18.81
C ILE A 357 18.79 12.51 17.89
N GLY A 358 18.02 11.44 18.04
CA GLY A 358 16.82 11.19 17.22
C GLY A 358 15.90 10.15 17.83
N SER A 359 14.65 10.14 17.35
CA SER A 359 13.59 9.22 17.79
C SER A 359 13.23 8.22 16.69
N THR A 360 12.58 7.11 17.08
CA THR A 360 12.09 6.08 16.14
C THR A 360 11.17 6.63 15.06
N SER A 361 10.32 7.61 15.38
CA SER A 361 9.47 8.34 14.44
C SER A 361 10.30 9.19 13.46
N SER A 362 11.06 10.17 13.97
CA SER A 362 11.76 11.15 13.11
C SER A 362 12.81 10.54 12.18
N MET A 363 13.46 9.46 12.60
CA MET A 363 14.48 8.78 11.78
C MET A 363 13.89 7.89 10.68
N SER A 364 12.70 7.30 10.88
CA SER A 364 12.17 6.22 10.02
C SER A 364 11.97 6.62 8.55
N GLY A 365 11.52 7.86 8.28
CA GLY A 365 11.30 8.34 6.92
C GLY A 365 12.60 8.47 6.12
N VAL A 366 13.67 8.99 6.74
CA VAL A 366 14.97 9.15 6.09
C VAL A 366 15.63 7.79 5.85
N LEU A 367 15.56 6.90 6.85
CA LEU A 367 16.09 5.53 6.74
C LEU A 367 15.38 4.71 5.63
N ALA A 368 14.11 4.99 5.33
CA ALA A 368 13.41 4.36 4.21
C ALA A 368 14.05 4.69 2.85
N HIS A 369 14.56 5.92 2.64
CA HIS A 369 15.29 6.25 1.41
C HIS A 369 16.64 5.53 1.30
N PHE A 370 17.34 5.31 2.43
CA PHE A 370 18.54 4.47 2.43
C PHE A 370 18.22 3.01 2.13
N HIS A 371 17.09 2.46 2.62
CA HIS A 371 16.61 1.14 2.21
C HIS A 371 16.33 1.08 0.70
N PHE A 372 15.61 2.05 0.12
CA PHE A 372 15.38 2.09 -1.34
C PHE A 372 16.69 2.17 -2.13
N LEU A 373 17.68 2.90 -1.63
CA LEU A 373 18.99 3.03 -2.27
C LEU A 373 19.82 1.74 -2.15
N LEU A 374 20.06 1.24 -0.93
CA LEU A 374 20.89 0.06 -0.64
C LEU A 374 20.31 -1.23 -1.25
N SER A 375 18.99 -1.38 -1.20
CA SER A 375 18.27 -2.49 -1.85
C SER A 375 18.14 -2.32 -3.36
N ALA A 376 18.59 -1.18 -3.92
CA ALA A 376 18.39 -0.80 -5.32
C ALA A 376 16.93 -0.92 -5.78
N TRP A 377 15.99 -0.48 -4.94
CA TRP A 377 14.53 -0.64 -5.06
C TRP A 377 14.11 -2.12 -5.17
N ARG A 378 14.32 -2.88 -4.09
CA ARG A 378 13.82 -4.27 -3.99
C ARG A 378 12.29 -4.29 -3.97
N GLU A 379 11.72 -5.20 -4.73
CA GLU A 379 10.28 -5.47 -4.76
C GLU A 379 9.88 -6.34 -3.56
N LEU A 380 8.64 -6.16 -3.09
CA LEU A 380 8.09 -6.84 -1.92
C LEU A 380 7.84 -8.32 -2.18
N ASN A 381 8.20 -9.16 -1.22
CA ASN A 381 8.02 -10.61 -1.30
C ASN A 381 6.59 -11.03 -0.93
N THR A 382 5.70 -11.08 -1.93
CA THR A 382 4.28 -11.47 -1.77
C THR A 382 4.04 -12.99 -1.66
N ASN A 383 5.08 -13.83 -1.58
CA ASN A 383 4.92 -15.29 -1.52
C ASN A 383 4.20 -15.83 -0.26
N ASN A 384 4.02 -14.99 0.77
CA ASN A 384 3.25 -15.34 1.97
C ASN A 384 1.72 -15.23 1.76
N LEU A 385 1.28 -14.58 0.68
CA LEU A 385 -0.13 -14.44 0.33
C LEU A 385 -0.66 -15.70 -0.38
N THR A 386 -1.96 -15.93 -0.31
CA THR A 386 -2.62 -17.02 -1.03
C THR A 386 -2.63 -16.79 -2.54
N ARG A 387 -2.58 -17.88 -3.31
CA ARG A 387 -2.71 -17.86 -4.78
C ARG A 387 -4.08 -17.38 -5.28
N GLY A 388 -5.04 -17.15 -4.38
CA GLY A 388 -6.35 -16.56 -4.68
C GLY A 388 -6.33 -15.03 -4.66
N PHE A 389 -5.33 -14.42 -4.00
CA PHE A 389 -5.15 -12.98 -3.92
C PHE A 389 -4.79 -12.42 -5.31
N LYS A 390 -5.57 -11.42 -5.76
CA LYS A 390 -5.43 -10.81 -7.09
C LYS A 390 -5.14 -9.32 -6.94
N ASP A 391 -3.86 -9.00 -6.89
CA ASP A 391 -3.30 -7.66 -6.98
C ASP A 391 -1.87 -7.79 -7.55
N GLU A 392 -1.42 -6.82 -8.34
CA GLU A 392 -0.14 -6.87 -9.07
C GLU A 392 0.95 -5.97 -8.42
N GLY A 393 0.62 -5.26 -7.33
CA GLY A 393 1.45 -4.22 -6.73
C GLY A 393 2.63 -4.70 -5.86
N THR A 394 3.71 -5.19 -6.48
CA THR A 394 4.95 -5.57 -5.76
C THR A 394 5.79 -4.40 -5.21
N SER A 395 5.37 -3.14 -5.41
CA SER A 395 6.05 -1.94 -4.93
C SER A 395 5.38 -1.33 -3.69
N PHE A 396 6.18 -0.67 -2.83
CA PHE A 396 5.71 0.30 -1.84
C PHE A 396 4.80 1.39 -2.46
N THR A 397 3.95 2.03 -1.66
CA THR A 397 3.01 3.08 -2.12
C THR A 397 3.69 4.37 -2.59
N LYS A 398 2.98 5.16 -3.40
CA LYS A 398 3.46 6.48 -3.88
C LYS A 398 3.89 7.41 -2.74
N ILE A 399 3.13 7.43 -1.63
CA ILE A 399 3.43 8.23 -0.42
C ILE A 399 4.74 7.79 0.22
N GLN A 400 4.90 6.49 0.50
CA GLN A 400 6.10 5.97 1.16
C GLN A 400 7.37 6.12 0.28
N ARG A 401 7.20 6.25 -1.04
CA ARG A 401 8.26 6.48 -2.03
C ARG A 401 8.56 7.96 -2.30
N GLY A 402 7.76 8.89 -1.77
CA GLY A 402 7.91 10.33 -1.96
C GLY A 402 9.08 10.93 -1.15
N PRO A 403 9.56 12.15 -1.48
CA PRO A 403 10.70 12.75 -0.78
C PRO A 403 10.40 13.06 0.71
N THR A 404 11.30 12.60 1.58
CA THR A 404 11.26 12.90 3.02
C THR A 404 12.08 14.14 3.33
N ALA A 405 11.59 14.98 4.25
CA ALA A 405 12.36 16.05 4.86
C ALA A 405 12.45 15.85 6.38
N ILE A 406 13.48 16.42 7.00
CA ILE A 406 13.68 16.48 8.45
C ILE A 406 14.36 17.80 8.83
N PHE A 407 14.24 18.18 10.09
CA PHE A 407 15.06 19.22 10.71
C PHE A 407 16.16 18.58 11.55
N LEU A 408 17.38 19.11 11.42
CA LEU A 408 18.53 18.82 12.26
C LEU A 408 18.79 20.07 13.11
N ARG A 409 18.05 20.21 14.22
CA ARG A 409 18.05 21.41 15.07
C ARG A 409 19.28 21.42 15.98
N TYR A 410 20.03 22.51 15.98
CA TYR A 410 21.21 22.66 16.84
C TYR A 410 20.84 23.27 18.20
N LYS A 411 21.25 22.62 19.29
CA LYS A 411 21.12 23.18 20.65
C LYS A 411 22.18 22.60 21.60
N ASP A 412 22.91 23.49 22.27
CA ASP A 412 23.87 23.19 23.34
C ASP A 412 24.94 22.15 22.94
N GLY A 413 25.50 22.28 21.73
CA GLY A 413 26.52 21.37 21.18
C GLY A 413 25.98 20.07 20.56
N VAL A 414 24.68 19.81 20.67
CA VAL A 414 24.00 18.59 20.19
C VAL A 414 23.04 18.93 19.06
N TYR A 415 22.94 18.06 18.05
CA TYR A 415 22.01 18.20 16.92
C TYR A 415 20.86 17.19 17.03
N ALA A 416 19.62 17.67 17.06
CA ALA A 416 18.42 16.85 17.20
C ALA A 416 17.69 16.66 15.87
N VAL A 417 17.33 15.40 15.55
CA VAL A 417 16.54 15.07 14.36
C VAL A 417 15.05 15.08 14.69
N ASP A 418 14.33 16.03 14.11
CA ASP A 418 12.87 16.15 14.18
C ASP A 418 12.23 15.95 12.80
N ALA A 419 10.99 15.46 12.79
CA ALA A 419 10.20 15.30 11.57
C ALA A 419 9.79 16.66 10.98
N ASP A 420 9.78 16.75 9.65
CA ASP A 420 9.29 17.92 8.90
C ASP A 420 7.78 17.82 8.68
N LYS A 421 7.00 18.58 9.46
CA LYS A 421 5.53 18.55 9.45
C LYS A 421 4.87 19.50 8.43
N GLU A 422 5.59 20.04 7.44
CA GLU A 422 5.08 21.09 6.52
C GLU A 422 3.77 20.71 5.80
N PHE A 423 3.52 19.41 5.61
CA PHE A 423 2.36 18.87 4.89
C PHE A 423 1.48 17.94 5.74
N ASP A 424 1.70 17.90 7.05
CA ASP A 424 0.96 17.05 8.00
C ASP A 424 -0.53 17.42 8.02
N SER A 425 -1.43 16.42 7.92
CA SER A 425 -2.87 16.63 7.79
C SER A 425 -3.68 15.95 8.88
N ALA A 426 -4.65 16.68 9.43
CA ALA A 426 -5.49 16.23 10.53
C ALA A 426 -6.15 14.86 10.27
N ASN A 427 -6.02 13.92 11.21
CA ASN A 427 -6.60 12.59 11.09
C ASN A 427 -6.98 11.99 12.45
N ILE A 428 -8.15 11.36 12.50
CA ILE A 428 -8.64 10.65 13.70
C ILE A 428 -7.79 9.43 14.11
N LEU A 429 -7.02 8.87 13.18
CA LEU A 429 -6.29 7.61 13.39
C LEU A 429 -5.16 7.73 14.42
N MET A 430 -4.54 8.90 14.57
CA MET A 430 -3.56 9.15 15.64
C MET A 430 -4.19 9.04 17.03
N SER A 431 -5.29 9.77 17.27
CA SER A 431 -6.01 9.75 18.56
C SER A 431 -6.51 8.34 18.88
N LEU A 432 -7.12 7.67 17.90
CA LEU A 432 -7.55 6.28 18.02
C LEU A 432 -6.41 5.32 18.37
N GLY A 433 -5.22 5.49 17.77
CA GLY A 433 -4.05 4.67 18.08
C GLY A 433 -3.65 4.76 19.56
N ARG A 434 -3.59 5.98 20.11
CA ARG A 434 -3.24 6.22 21.53
C ARG A 434 -4.30 5.71 22.51
N SER A 435 -5.58 5.84 22.15
CA SER A 435 -6.69 5.27 22.93
C SER A 435 -6.62 3.73 22.92
N MET A 436 -6.42 3.10 21.76
CA MET A 436 -6.31 1.65 21.66
C MET A 436 -5.04 1.07 22.30
N GLU A 437 -3.93 1.81 22.32
CA GLU A 437 -2.73 1.42 23.10
C GLU A 437 -3.10 1.14 24.57
N LYS A 438 -3.92 2.00 25.18
CA LYS A 438 -4.43 1.80 26.54
C LYS A 438 -5.48 0.69 26.63
N LEU A 439 -6.37 0.54 25.65
CA LEU A 439 -7.34 -0.58 25.59
C LEU A 439 -6.68 -1.96 25.51
N LEU A 440 -5.47 -2.05 24.97
CA LEU A 440 -4.73 -3.31 24.84
C LEU A 440 -3.82 -3.61 26.06
N THR A 441 -3.56 -2.62 26.92
CA THR A 441 -2.56 -2.71 28.01
C THR A 441 -3.10 -2.48 29.43
N LEU A 442 -4.26 -1.85 29.57
CA LEU A 442 -4.95 -1.68 30.85
C LEU A 442 -6.07 -2.72 30.99
N ASP A 443 -6.45 -3.00 32.23
CA ASP A 443 -7.67 -3.76 32.51
C ASP A 443 -8.91 -2.86 32.30
N LYS A 444 -10.05 -3.48 32.00
CA LYS A 444 -11.32 -2.81 31.66
C LYS A 444 -11.66 -1.62 32.57
N ASP A 445 -11.58 -1.82 33.88
CA ASP A 445 -12.02 -0.84 34.89
C ASP A 445 -10.97 0.26 35.16
N ASP A 446 -9.74 0.09 34.65
CA ASP A 446 -8.73 1.14 34.55
C ASP A 446 -8.87 1.91 33.22
N TYR A 447 -9.25 1.24 32.13
CA TYR A 447 -9.45 1.88 30.82
C TYR A 447 -10.70 2.78 30.77
N GLU A 448 -11.84 2.36 31.34
CA GLU A 448 -13.05 3.20 31.41
C GLU A 448 -12.84 4.49 32.23
N ARG A 449 -11.79 4.60 33.06
CA ARG A 449 -11.43 5.87 33.75
C ARG A 449 -10.93 6.95 32.81
N TYR A 450 -10.50 6.59 31.60
CA TYR A 450 -10.16 7.54 30.54
C TYR A 450 -11.40 8.01 29.77
N ARG A 451 -12.61 7.60 30.13
CA ARG A 451 -13.84 8.18 29.58
C ARG A 451 -14.06 9.55 30.22
N LYS A 452 -14.24 10.59 29.40
CA LYS A 452 -14.56 11.96 29.85
C LYS A 452 -15.77 11.92 30.77
N THR A 453 -15.66 12.54 31.94
CA THR A 453 -16.81 12.76 32.81
C THR A 453 -17.38 14.16 32.59
N HIS A 454 -18.57 14.43 33.14
CA HIS A 454 -19.09 15.80 33.22
C HIS A 454 -18.41 16.63 34.36
N ASP A 455 -17.40 16.06 35.03
CA ASP A 455 -16.69 16.67 36.15
C ASP A 455 -15.22 16.93 35.80
N ALA A 456 -14.95 18.17 35.38
CA ALA A 456 -13.62 18.61 34.98
C ALA A 456 -12.56 18.48 36.09
N GLN A 457 -12.94 18.42 37.37
CA GLN A 457 -11.99 18.21 38.46
C GLN A 457 -11.49 16.77 38.50
N LYS A 458 -12.37 15.79 38.26
CA LYS A 458 -11.99 14.37 38.13
C LYS A 458 -11.15 14.14 36.87
N ASP A 459 -11.57 14.70 35.74
CA ASP A 459 -10.84 14.57 34.47
C ASP A 459 -9.42 15.17 34.51
N THR A 460 -9.19 16.20 35.35
CA THR A 460 -7.86 16.80 35.59
C THR A 460 -7.00 16.00 36.58
N GLN A 461 -7.62 15.29 37.54
CA GLN A 461 -6.89 14.41 38.46
C GLN A 461 -6.37 13.12 37.80
N MET A 462 -6.86 12.77 36.60
CA MET A 462 -6.46 11.58 35.83
C MET A 462 -5.16 11.75 35.02
N HIS A 463 -4.48 12.90 35.06
CA HIS A 463 -3.20 13.07 34.36
C HIS A 463 -2.17 12.00 34.78
N SER A 464 -1.67 11.23 33.81
CA SER A 464 -0.62 10.24 34.01
C SER A 464 0.63 10.88 34.62
N THR A 465 0.92 10.56 35.89
CA THR A 465 2.12 11.04 36.60
C THR A 465 3.37 10.22 36.31
N GLU A 466 3.23 9.00 35.78
CA GLU A 466 4.38 8.19 35.34
C GLU A 466 4.89 8.66 33.96
N PRO A 467 6.20 8.92 33.80
CA PRO A 467 6.77 9.26 32.49
C PRO A 467 6.77 8.04 31.56
N GLU A 468 6.73 8.27 30.25
CA GLU A 468 6.74 7.18 29.27
C GLU A 468 8.03 6.34 29.35
N ALA A 469 7.92 5.02 29.13
CA ALA A 469 9.07 4.14 29.15
C ALA A 469 9.85 4.21 27.83
N TYR A 470 11.14 4.55 27.92
CA TYR A 470 12.05 4.64 26.77
C TYR A 470 13.21 3.64 26.84
N HIS A 471 13.64 3.13 25.68
CA HIS A 471 14.98 2.60 25.47
C HIS A 471 15.88 3.69 24.87
N TYR A 472 17.11 3.77 25.37
CA TYR A 472 18.20 4.55 24.78
C TYR A 472 19.23 3.59 24.16
N SER A 473 19.79 3.92 22.99
CA SER A 473 20.84 3.11 22.34
C SER A 473 21.78 3.96 21.49
N GLU A 474 23.07 3.65 21.56
CA GLU A 474 24.10 4.29 20.75
C GLU A 474 24.23 3.60 19.38
N LEU A 475 24.46 4.40 18.34
CA LEU A 475 24.86 3.90 17.01
C LEU A 475 25.88 4.85 16.39
N GLY A 476 27.17 4.60 16.65
CA GLY A 476 28.25 5.49 16.27
C GLY A 476 28.16 6.85 16.98
N LYS A 477 27.91 7.92 16.20
CA LYS A 477 27.73 9.30 16.69
C LYS A 477 26.30 9.62 17.14
N PHE A 478 25.33 8.73 16.89
CA PHE A 478 23.94 8.90 17.32
C PHE A 478 23.69 8.33 18.73
N LEU A 479 22.82 9.01 19.48
CA LEU A 479 22.00 8.41 20.54
C LEU A 479 20.54 8.37 20.06
N LEU A 480 19.90 7.21 20.16
CA LEU A 480 18.54 6.96 19.69
C LEU A 480 17.59 6.73 20.88
N ARG A 481 16.43 7.41 20.86
CA ARG A 481 15.32 7.18 21.80
C ARG A 481 14.23 6.35 21.12
N SER A 482 13.78 5.29 21.80
CA SER A 482 12.64 4.47 21.35
C SER A 482 11.62 4.34 22.47
N GLN A 483 10.36 4.66 22.18
CA GLN A 483 9.22 4.40 23.07
C GLN A 483 8.95 2.89 23.16
N LEU A 484 8.44 2.43 24.30
CA LEU A 484 8.21 1.03 24.61
C LEU A 484 6.73 0.79 24.91
N ASP A 485 6.00 0.31 23.92
CA ASP A 485 4.55 0.15 23.99
C ASP A 485 4.14 -1.07 24.85
N ALA A 486 4.86 -2.19 24.77
CA ALA A 486 4.57 -3.41 25.54
C ALA A 486 5.78 -4.33 25.75
N HIS A 487 5.67 -5.20 26.75
CA HIS A 487 6.68 -6.21 27.13
C HIS A 487 6.06 -7.57 27.47
N ASP A 488 6.71 -8.66 27.06
CA ASP A 488 6.47 -10.03 27.53
C ASP A 488 7.81 -10.78 27.64
N PRO A 489 8.22 -11.23 28.84
CA PRO A 489 9.53 -11.85 29.06
C PRO A 489 9.68 -13.25 28.42
N ARG A 490 8.62 -13.79 27.81
CA ARG A 490 8.64 -15.06 27.05
C ARG A 490 9.04 -14.86 25.58
N LEU A 491 9.03 -13.62 25.08
CA LEU A 491 9.50 -13.30 23.73
C LEU A 491 11.04 -13.24 23.66
N PRO A 492 11.64 -13.46 22.47
CA PRO A 492 13.09 -13.35 22.28
C PRO A 492 13.68 -11.97 22.59
N GLY A 493 15.01 -11.94 22.68
CA GLY A 493 15.79 -10.69 22.74
C GLY A 493 15.60 -9.91 24.05
N THR A 494 14.78 -8.87 24.00
CA THR A 494 14.50 -7.98 25.15
C THR A 494 13.13 -8.20 25.77
N GLY A 495 12.30 -9.08 25.19
CA GLY A 495 10.87 -9.20 25.52
C GLY A 495 10.00 -8.03 25.07
N MET A 496 10.58 -6.94 24.53
CA MET A 496 9.83 -5.76 24.10
C MET A 496 9.19 -5.97 22.73
N PHE A 497 7.99 -5.42 22.55
CA PHE A 497 7.32 -5.34 21.26
C PHE A 497 6.50 -4.07 21.12
N ASP A 498 6.22 -3.73 19.86
CA ASP A 498 5.55 -2.52 19.43
C ASP A 498 4.02 -2.77 19.30
N LEU A 499 3.17 -1.84 19.72
CA LEU A 499 1.71 -1.96 19.59
C LEU A 499 1.21 -1.07 18.47
N LYS A 500 0.53 -1.62 17.47
CA LYS A 500 0.02 -0.84 16.33
C LYS A 500 -1.41 -1.24 15.96
N THR A 501 -2.14 -0.27 15.45
CA THR A 501 -3.55 -0.44 15.05
C THR A 501 -3.68 -0.29 13.55
N ARG A 502 -4.49 -1.14 12.93
CA ARG A 502 -4.71 -1.16 11.48
C ARG A 502 -6.16 -0.89 11.15
N ALA A 503 -6.44 0.36 10.77
CA ALA A 503 -7.72 0.74 10.20
C ALA A 503 -7.94 0.03 8.86
N VAL A 504 -9.18 -0.37 8.57
CA VAL A 504 -9.56 -0.97 7.28
C VAL A 504 -9.44 0.01 6.11
N ALA A 505 -9.25 -0.53 4.90
CA ALA A 505 -9.05 0.21 3.66
C ALA A 505 -10.07 1.33 3.42
N ALA A 506 -11.35 1.12 3.74
CA ALA A 506 -12.39 2.13 3.60
C ALA A 506 -12.10 3.39 4.45
N VAL A 507 -11.81 3.19 5.75
CA VAL A 507 -11.42 4.29 6.66
C VAL A 507 -10.14 4.96 6.19
N ARG A 508 -9.13 4.17 5.76
CA ARG A 508 -7.83 4.68 5.31
C ARG A 508 -7.87 5.51 4.02
N MET A 509 -8.91 5.35 3.20
CA MET A 509 -9.16 6.17 2.01
C MET A 509 -10.11 7.35 2.26
N MET A 510 -10.83 7.34 3.38
CA MET A 510 -11.85 8.33 3.71
C MET A 510 -11.56 9.01 5.05
N VAL A 511 -10.30 9.26 5.39
CA VAL A 511 -9.86 9.72 6.73
C VAL A 511 -10.58 10.99 7.21
N HIS A 512 -10.90 11.93 6.31
CA HIS A 512 -11.65 13.16 6.64
C HIS A 512 -13.18 12.97 6.70
N LYS A 513 -13.69 11.80 6.32
CA LYS A 513 -15.10 11.35 6.38
C LYS A 513 -15.15 9.89 6.87
N HIS A 514 -14.36 9.58 7.90
CA HIS A 514 -14.09 8.22 8.38
C HIS A 514 -15.37 7.42 8.70
N GLU A 515 -16.42 8.12 9.12
CA GLU A 515 -17.78 7.64 9.37
C GLU A 515 -18.35 6.88 8.17
N THR A 516 -18.03 7.33 6.95
CA THR A 516 -18.47 6.67 5.69
C THR A 516 -17.74 5.35 5.45
N GLY A 517 -16.51 5.22 5.95
CA GLY A 517 -15.71 3.99 5.90
C GLY A 517 -15.90 3.04 7.08
N ALA A 518 -16.48 3.53 8.18
CA ALA A 518 -16.65 2.75 9.41
C ALA A 518 -17.53 1.51 9.20
N GLY A 519 -18.53 1.55 8.33
CA GLY A 519 -19.36 0.39 8.02
C GLY A 519 -18.60 -0.84 7.46
N TYR A 520 -17.39 -0.66 6.91
CA TYR A 520 -16.62 -1.74 6.29
C TYR A 520 -16.20 -2.82 7.30
N GLN A 521 -16.40 -4.09 6.96
CA GLN A 521 -16.17 -5.23 7.84
C GLN A 521 -15.03 -6.13 7.33
N ILE A 522 -14.29 -6.76 8.25
CA ILE A 522 -13.44 -7.90 7.91
C ILE A 522 -14.23 -9.19 8.17
N LYS A 523 -14.58 -9.89 7.09
CA LYS A 523 -15.42 -11.10 7.07
C LYS A 523 -14.61 -12.38 6.95
N GLU A 524 -13.54 -12.36 6.15
CA GLU A 524 -12.76 -13.56 5.81
C GLU A 524 -11.27 -13.45 6.21
N ARG A 525 -10.58 -14.59 6.33
CA ARG A 525 -9.13 -14.61 6.59
C ARG A 525 -8.32 -14.27 5.33
N PHE A 526 -8.82 -14.65 4.16
CA PHE A 526 -8.17 -14.56 2.85
C PHE A 526 -9.08 -13.85 1.84
N GLY A 527 -8.54 -13.36 0.72
CA GLY A 527 -9.26 -12.66 -0.35
C GLY A 527 -8.78 -11.21 -0.58
N THR A 528 -9.08 -10.63 -1.73
CA THR A 528 -8.67 -9.25 -2.11
C THR A 528 -9.46 -8.13 -1.39
N TRP A 529 -10.58 -8.46 -0.74
CA TRP A 529 -11.51 -7.50 -0.12
C TRP A 529 -12.14 -8.10 1.15
N GLU A 530 -12.59 -7.24 2.07
CA GLU A 530 -13.25 -7.62 3.34
C GLU A 530 -12.49 -8.73 4.11
N SER A 531 -11.15 -8.73 4.04
CA SER A 531 -10.29 -9.78 4.55
C SER A 531 -9.08 -9.24 5.34
N PHE A 532 -8.56 -10.05 6.25
CA PHE A 532 -7.29 -9.73 6.93
C PHE A 532 -6.09 -9.81 5.97
N GLU A 533 -6.09 -10.74 5.02
CA GLU A 533 -5.04 -10.85 3.99
C GLU A 533 -4.89 -9.56 3.19
N ARG A 534 -5.99 -8.85 2.91
CA ARG A 534 -5.92 -7.56 2.22
C ARG A 534 -5.28 -6.48 3.07
N GLU A 535 -5.63 -6.39 4.36
CA GLU A 535 -5.00 -5.43 5.26
C GLU A 535 -3.51 -5.74 5.49
N TYR A 536 -3.14 -7.03 5.58
CA TYR A 536 -1.76 -7.47 5.65
C TYR A 536 -0.96 -7.09 4.39
N TYR A 537 -1.51 -7.35 3.19
CA TYR A 537 -0.91 -6.91 1.91
C TYR A 537 -0.71 -5.40 1.85
N ASP A 538 -1.76 -4.62 2.13
CA ASP A 538 -1.64 -3.17 2.14
C ASP A 538 -0.63 -2.70 3.20
N MET A 539 -0.47 -3.38 4.36
CA MET A 539 0.58 -3.09 5.34
C MET A 539 2.00 -3.38 4.82
N MET A 540 2.22 -4.47 4.08
CA MET A 540 3.51 -4.75 3.42
C MET A 540 3.93 -3.57 2.53
N ARG A 541 2.97 -2.95 1.83
CA ARG A 541 3.19 -1.84 0.90
C ARG A 541 3.34 -0.45 1.55
N SER A 542 2.94 -0.27 2.81
CA SER A 542 2.71 1.05 3.43
C SER A 542 3.30 1.28 4.82
N ALA A 543 3.56 0.21 5.57
CA ALA A 543 3.90 0.25 7.00
C ALA A 543 5.12 -0.60 7.34
N PHE A 544 5.26 -1.79 6.75
CA PHE A 544 6.26 -2.80 7.13
C PHE A 544 7.70 -2.27 7.18
N LEU A 545 8.09 -1.36 6.28
CA LEU A 545 9.43 -0.77 6.32
C LEU A 545 9.64 0.13 7.54
N LYS A 546 8.68 1.01 7.86
CA LYS A 546 8.72 1.82 9.09
C LYS A 546 8.76 0.91 10.32
N TYR A 547 7.90 -0.11 10.33
CA TYR A 547 7.82 -1.15 11.36
C TYR A 547 9.16 -1.88 11.60
N SER A 548 9.83 -2.39 10.55
CA SER A 548 11.14 -3.05 10.68
C SER A 548 12.22 -2.08 11.20
N LEU A 549 12.17 -0.81 10.81
CA LEU A 549 13.09 0.23 11.30
C LEU A 549 12.83 0.57 12.79
N GLN A 550 11.56 0.74 13.18
CA GLN A 550 11.14 1.00 14.56
C GLN A 550 11.56 -0.14 15.50
N VAL A 551 11.23 -1.39 15.15
CA VAL A 551 11.56 -2.60 15.92
C VAL A 551 13.09 -2.74 16.11
N ARG A 552 13.89 -2.48 15.07
CA ARG A 552 15.36 -2.50 15.16
C ARG A 552 15.93 -1.41 16.06
N MET A 553 15.44 -0.17 15.95
CA MET A 553 15.85 0.94 16.82
C MET A 553 15.48 0.67 18.28
N GLY A 554 14.27 0.14 18.53
CA GLY A 554 13.78 -0.19 19.86
C GLY A 554 14.37 -1.45 20.49
N ARG A 555 15.13 -2.26 19.73
CA ARG A 555 15.59 -3.61 20.12
C ARG A 555 14.43 -4.55 20.49
N MET A 556 13.30 -4.39 19.82
CA MET A 556 12.08 -5.19 19.98
C MET A 556 12.15 -6.49 19.18
N ASP A 557 11.30 -7.46 19.49
CA ASP A 557 11.19 -8.73 18.74
C ASP A 557 10.24 -8.61 17.52
N GLY A 558 9.19 -7.80 17.63
CA GLY A 558 8.11 -7.73 16.64
C GLY A 558 7.04 -6.70 16.98
N ILE A 559 5.89 -6.82 16.29
CA ILE A 559 4.76 -5.89 16.39
C ILE A 559 3.45 -6.65 16.59
N PHE A 560 2.66 -6.23 17.57
CA PHE A 560 1.27 -6.64 17.74
C PHE A 560 0.36 -5.70 16.95
N VAL A 561 -0.42 -6.24 16.02
CA VAL A 561 -1.34 -5.49 15.16
C VAL A 561 -2.79 -5.78 15.55
N ALA A 562 -3.56 -4.74 15.87
CA ALA A 562 -4.99 -4.79 16.13
C ALA A 562 -5.80 -4.20 14.96
N TYR A 563 -6.68 -4.99 14.32
CA TYR A 563 -7.43 -4.58 13.12
C TYR A 563 -8.80 -3.98 13.49
N HIS A 564 -9.16 -2.81 12.95
CA HIS A 564 -10.38 -2.06 13.34
C HIS A 564 -11.05 -1.27 12.19
N ASN A 565 -12.32 -0.92 12.38
CA ASN A 565 -13.09 0.02 11.53
C ASN A 565 -13.39 1.36 12.24
N THR A 566 -12.60 1.73 13.25
CA THR A 566 -12.81 2.84 14.21
C THR A 566 -13.94 2.65 15.23
N GLU A 567 -14.96 1.83 14.92
CA GLU A 567 -16.05 1.50 15.87
C GLU A 567 -15.81 0.21 16.66
N ARG A 568 -15.12 -0.77 16.06
CA ARG A 568 -15.00 -2.16 16.53
C ARG A 568 -13.64 -2.76 16.17
N LEU A 569 -13.17 -3.71 16.98
CA LEU A 569 -12.02 -4.57 16.68
C LEU A 569 -12.48 -5.86 15.97
N PHE A 570 -11.77 -6.25 14.92
CA PHE A 570 -12.00 -7.51 14.20
C PHE A 570 -11.14 -8.66 14.71
N GLY A 571 -9.95 -8.35 15.23
CA GLY A 571 -8.97 -9.33 15.64
C GLY A 571 -7.54 -8.82 15.64
N PHE A 572 -6.61 -9.73 15.90
CA PHE A 572 -5.20 -9.42 16.21
C PHE A 572 -4.24 -10.32 15.43
N GLN A 573 -3.01 -9.86 15.22
CA GLN A 573 -1.90 -10.64 14.67
C GLN A 573 -0.58 -10.16 15.26
N TYR A 574 0.31 -11.07 15.65
CA TYR A 574 1.70 -10.74 15.94
C TYR A 574 2.55 -10.94 14.67
N ILE A 575 3.41 -9.97 14.36
CA ILE A 575 4.29 -9.95 13.19
C ILE A 575 5.73 -9.78 13.69
N PRO A 576 6.50 -10.88 13.83
CA PRO A 576 7.86 -10.84 14.35
C PRO A 576 8.84 -10.31 13.29
N LEU A 577 10.01 -9.78 13.70
CA LEU A 577 11.00 -9.19 12.80
C LEU A 577 11.43 -10.10 11.62
N PRO A 578 11.58 -11.44 11.76
CA PRO A 578 11.82 -12.34 10.62
C PRO A 578 10.71 -12.37 9.57
N GLU A 579 9.45 -12.07 9.93
CA GLU A 579 8.31 -12.01 8.99
C GLU A 579 8.30 -10.68 8.21
N LEU A 580 8.63 -9.58 8.89
CA LEU A 580 8.90 -8.27 8.24
C LEU A 580 10.06 -8.38 7.26
N ASP A 581 11.15 -9.05 7.64
CA ASP A 581 12.34 -9.21 6.80
C ASP A 581 12.12 -10.17 5.63
N LEU A 582 11.29 -11.20 5.84
CA LEU A 582 10.85 -12.07 4.74
C LEU A 582 10.10 -11.25 3.68
N ALA A 583 9.26 -10.30 4.09
CA ALA A 583 8.52 -9.41 3.18
C ALA A 583 9.39 -8.32 2.50
N LEU A 584 10.34 -7.71 3.24
CA LEU A 584 11.12 -6.52 2.81
C LEU A 584 12.49 -6.84 2.19
N HIS A 585 13.12 -7.93 2.63
CA HIS A 585 14.47 -8.35 2.24
C HIS A 585 14.48 -9.68 1.48
N GLY A 586 13.40 -10.46 1.58
CA GLY A 586 13.24 -11.75 0.91
C GLY A 586 13.78 -12.94 1.71
N GLN A 587 14.20 -12.74 2.96
CA GLN A 587 14.80 -13.75 3.83
C GLN A 587 14.37 -13.57 5.29
N THR A 588 14.19 -14.67 6.02
CA THR A 588 13.90 -14.65 7.47
C THR A 588 15.14 -14.45 8.34
N ASP A 589 16.34 -14.70 7.80
CA ASP A 589 17.61 -14.36 8.46
C ASP A 589 17.75 -12.84 8.51
N GLN A 590 17.66 -12.28 9.72
CA GLN A 590 17.72 -10.85 9.97
C GLN A 590 19.08 -10.21 9.59
N THR A 591 20.11 -10.99 9.25
CA THR A 591 21.46 -10.50 8.97
C THR A 591 21.50 -9.43 7.89
N LEU A 592 20.74 -9.60 6.80
CA LEU A 592 20.70 -8.60 5.72
C LEU A 592 20.14 -7.27 6.23
N GLY A 593 18.93 -7.29 6.82
CA GLY A 593 18.30 -6.07 7.35
C GLY A 593 19.07 -5.43 8.51
N ASN A 594 19.69 -6.22 9.40
CA ASN A 594 20.55 -5.73 10.49
C ASN A 594 21.87 -5.10 10.00
N ARG A 595 22.32 -5.42 8.78
CA ARG A 595 23.46 -4.75 8.13
C ARG A 595 23.00 -3.53 7.33
N GLU A 596 21.90 -3.63 6.58
CA GLU A 596 21.28 -2.55 5.80
C GLU A 596 20.90 -1.36 6.70
N PHE A 597 20.27 -1.63 7.85
CA PHE A 597 19.97 -0.65 8.90
C PHE A 597 21.22 0.10 9.39
N ARG A 598 22.29 -0.62 9.72
CA ARG A 598 23.53 -0.02 10.24
C ARG A 598 24.32 0.73 9.16
N LEU A 599 24.33 0.25 7.92
CA LEU A 599 24.90 0.96 6.77
C LEU A 599 24.14 2.26 6.47
N SER A 600 22.81 2.25 6.59
CA SER A 600 21.97 3.45 6.46
C SER A 600 22.39 4.53 7.47
N PHE A 601 22.57 4.13 8.74
CA PHE A 601 23.06 5.03 9.79
C PHE A 601 24.50 5.50 9.59
N LYS A 602 25.40 4.65 9.09
CA LYS A 602 26.79 5.06 8.78
C LYS A 602 26.81 6.14 7.71
N LEU A 603 26.14 5.90 6.58
CA LEU A 603 26.04 6.87 5.47
C LEU A 603 25.38 8.19 5.94
N LEU A 604 24.31 8.12 6.73
CA LEU A 604 23.64 9.30 7.28
C LEU A 604 24.53 10.09 8.25
N THR A 605 25.34 9.40 9.06
CA THR A 605 26.35 10.03 9.93
C THR A 605 27.33 10.85 9.09
N ASP A 606 27.88 10.25 8.03
CA ASP A 606 28.89 10.88 7.18
C ASP A 606 28.31 12.10 6.43
N ILE A 607 27.06 12.02 5.96
CA ILE A 607 26.31 13.14 5.36
C ILE A 607 26.08 14.29 6.36
N PHE A 608 25.66 13.98 7.58
CA PHE A 608 25.46 14.99 8.63
C PHE A 608 26.77 15.65 9.06
N ASP A 609 27.86 14.88 9.16
CA ASP A 609 29.17 15.43 9.48
C ASP A 609 29.65 16.42 8.40
N GLN A 610 29.51 16.09 7.11
CA GLN A 610 29.86 17.01 6.01
C GLN A 610 28.98 18.27 5.99
N ALA A 611 27.66 18.14 6.23
CA ALA A 611 26.74 19.28 6.29
C ALA A 611 27.07 20.23 7.46
N THR A 612 27.23 19.68 8.66
CA THR A 612 27.52 20.45 9.88
C THR A 612 28.97 20.93 9.97
N ALA A 613 29.89 20.41 9.14
CA ALA A 613 31.22 21.00 8.96
C ALA A 613 31.20 22.23 8.04
N ARG A 614 30.22 22.34 7.13
CA ARG A 614 30.03 23.51 6.26
C ARG A 614 29.15 24.59 6.93
N PHE A 615 28.16 24.17 7.70
CA PHE A 615 27.27 25.03 8.49
C PHE A 615 27.37 24.64 9.97
N PRO A 616 28.46 25.06 10.67
CA PRO A 616 28.61 24.78 12.08
C PRO A 616 27.59 25.56 12.92
N ASP A 617 27.15 24.93 14.00
CA ASP A 617 26.34 25.49 15.09
C ASP A 617 25.02 26.17 14.63
N GLN A 618 24.47 25.66 13.52
CA GLN A 618 23.22 26.12 12.90
C GLN A 618 22.25 24.96 12.69
N SER A 619 20.96 25.24 12.84
CA SER A 619 19.89 24.30 12.51
C SER A 619 19.75 24.15 10.98
N LEU A 620 19.63 22.91 10.50
CA LEU A 620 19.56 22.59 9.07
C LEU A 620 18.24 21.90 8.71
N ARG A 621 17.64 22.27 7.57
CA ARG A 621 16.50 21.55 6.98
C ARG A 621 17.01 20.66 5.85
N PHE A 622 16.90 19.35 6.01
CA PHE A 622 17.30 18.38 4.98
C PHE A 622 16.11 17.91 4.14
N HIS A 623 16.35 17.60 2.87
CA HIS A 623 15.44 16.83 2.01
C HIS A 623 16.19 15.66 1.37
N PHE A 624 15.61 14.46 1.44
CA PHE A 624 16.13 13.21 0.91
C PHE A 624 15.20 12.64 -0.15
N GLU A 625 15.74 12.28 -1.31
CA GLU A 625 14.98 11.66 -2.39
C GLU A 625 15.80 10.57 -3.08
N ALA A 626 15.55 9.31 -2.72
CA ALA A 626 15.98 8.17 -3.52
C ALA A 626 15.32 8.21 -4.92
N ARG A 627 16.05 7.78 -5.95
CA ARG A 627 15.59 7.68 -7.34
C ARG A 627 15.83 6.27 -7.88
N GLU A 628 14.89 5.76 -8.68
CA GLU A 628 15.03 4.46 -9.36
C GLU A 628 16.14 4.46 -10.42
N ALA A 629 16.57 3.25 -10.79
CA ALA A 629 17.40 3.04 -11.98
C ALA A 629 16.67 3.53 -13.25
N THR A 630 17.43 4.10 -14.18
CA THR A 630 16.95 4.52 -15.50
C THR A 630 17.82 3.89 -16.59
N PRO A 631 17.42 3.93 -17.88
CA PRO A 631 18.25 3.47 -18.99
C PRO A 631 19.60 4.21 -19.16
N VAL A 632 19.88 5.25 -18.35
CA VAL A 632 21.11 6.06 -18.38
C VAL A 632 21.86 6.03 -17.03
N GLN A 633 21.15 5.98 -15.89
CA GLN A 633 21.74 6.12 -14.55
C GLN A 633 21.30 5.00 -13.60
N ALA A 634 22.23 4.51 -12.77
CA ALA A 634 21.94 3.60 -11.66
C ALA A 634 21.10 4.28 -10.55
N PRO A 635 20.54 3.53 -9.59
CA PRO A 635 19.89 4.10 -8.41
C PRO A 635 20.84 5.05 -7.67
N HIS A 636 20.30 6.17 -7.22
CA HIS A 636 21.03 7.23 -6.52
C HIS A 636 20.06 7.99 -5.62
N MET A 637 20.58 8.80 -4.71
CA MET A 637 19.77 9.67 -3.85
C MET A 637 20.18 11.13 -4.03
N TYR A 638 19.21 12.02 -4.16
CA TYR A 638 19.44 13.45 -3.99
C TYR A 638 19.30 13.81 -2.52
N ILE A 639 20.23 14.63 -2.04
CA ILE A 639 20.27 15.13 -0.67
C ILE A 639 20.43 16.64 -0.76
N PHE A 640 19.56 17.38 -0.09
CA PHE A 640 19.64 18.83 0.01
C PHE A 640 19.69 19.22 1.49
N ALA A 641 20.45 20.25 1.83
CA ALA A 641 20.48 20.85 3.16
C ALA A 641 20.56 22.38 3.05
N GLU A 642 19.59 23.09 3.64
CA GLU A 642 19.58 24.55 3.78
C GLU A 642 19.67 24.92 5.27
N PRO A 643 20.42 25.97 5.65
CA PRO A 643 20.36 26.52 7.00
C PRO A 643 19.04 27.26 7.23
N VAL A 644 18.46 27.06 8.42
CA VAL A 644 17.18 27.64 8.84
C VAL A 644 17.28 28.21 10.26
N SER A 645 16.56 29.29 10.52
CA SER A 645 16.44 29.82 11.88
C SER A 645 15.35 29.07 12.68
N GLU A 646 15.40 29.15 14.01
CA GLU A 646 14.37 28.55 14.87
C GLU A 646 12.98 29.19 14.67
N GLY A 647 12.93 30.46 14.25
CA GLY A 647 11.68 31.12 13.81
C GLY A 647 11.14 30.50 12.54
N GLU A 648 11.98 30.31 11.52
CA GLU A 648 11.59 29.66 10.27
C GLU A 648 11.16 28.19 10.46
N ILE A 649 11.78 27.49 11.42
CA ILE A 649 11.34 26.15 11.83
C ILE A 649 9.94 26.21 12.43
N ALA A 650 9.68 27.15 13.34
CA ALA A 650 8.34 27.34 13.93
C ALA A 650 7.30 27.69 12.85
N ASP A 651 7.62 28.59 11.92
CA ASP A 651 6.75 29.00 10.80
C ASP A 651 6.46 27.86 9.82
N ILE A 652 7.39 26.91 9.64
CA ILE A 652 7.16 25.72 8.80
C ILE A 652 6.33 24.66 9.53
N GLN A 653 6.54 24.50 10.84
CA GLN A 653 5.83 23.53 11.68
C GLN A 653 4.39 24.00 12.02
N SER A 654 4.11 25.30 12.00
CA SER A 654 2.80 25.88 12.35
C SER A 654 1.77 25.89 11.21
N LYS A 655 2.19 25.80 9.93
CA LYS A 655 1.36 26.08 8.74
C LYS A 655 -0.01 25.41 8.68
N LYS A 656 -0.13 24.18 9.20
CA LYS A 656 -1.39 23.40 9.23
C LYS A 656 -1.91 23.17 10.65
N LYS A 657 -1.29 23.79 11.66
CA LYS A 657 -1.65 23.60 13.07
C LYS A 657 -3.09 24.03 13.36
N GLU A 658 -3.52 25.18 12.83
CA GLU A 658 -4.89 25.67 12.99
C GLU A 658 -5.93 24.75 12.32
N GLU A 659 -5.60 24.18 11.14
CA GLU A 659 -6.43 23.19 10.44
C GLU A 659 -6.56 21.89 11.27
N ILE A 660 -5.45 21.45 11.88
CA ILE A 660 -5.40 20.29 12.77
C ILE A 660 -6.22 20.53 14.03
N GLU A 661 -6.03 21.66 14.71
CA GLU A 661 -6.76 22.00 15.94
C GLU A 661 -8.27 22.19 15.69
N ALA A 662 -8.67 22.76 14.54
CA ALA A 662 -10.08 22.89 14.15
C ALA A 662 -10.73 21.52 13.85
N TYR A 663 -10.02 20.61 13.17
CA TYR A 663 -10.49 19.24 12.94
C TYR A 663 -10.55 18.43 14.25
N GLU A 664 -9.52 18.52 15.11
CA GLU A 664 -9.51 17.90 16.44
C GLU A 664 -10.69 18.38 17.29
N GLN A 665 -10.93 19.70 17.35
CA GLN A 665 -12.10 20.25 18.05
C GLN A 665 -13.42 19.70 17.50
N ARG A 666 -13.59 19.61 16.17
CA ARG A 666 -14.78 19.03 15.53
C ARG A 666 -15.00 17.57 15.93
N ILE A 667 -13.95 16.74 15.92
CA ILE A 667 -14.06 15.32 16.28
C ILE A 667 -14.32 15.16 17.79
N PHE A 668 -13.57 15.87 18.65
CA PHE A 668 -13.66 15.74 20.10
C PHE A 668 -14.99 16.25 20.71
N HIS A 669 -15.69 17.18 20.05
CA HIS A 669 -16.90 17.82 20.57
C HIS A 669 -18.18 17.52 19.76
N SER A 670 -18.13 16.62 18.78
CA SER A 670 -19.23 16.36 17.82
C SER A 670 -20.65 16.22 18.43
N LYS A 671 -20.76 15.70 19.67
CA LYS A 671 -22.04 15.53 20.37
C LYS A 671 -22.77 16.84 20.72
N SER A 672 -22.10 17.99 20.81
CA SER A 672 -22.77 19.26 21.16
C SER A 672 -23.63 19.85 20.02
N ARG A 673 -23.54 19.32 18.80
CA ARG A 673 -24.30 19.81 17.63
C ARG A 673 -25.60 19.08 17.33
N GLN A 674 -25.92 17.98 18.01
CA GLN A 674 -27.24 17.32 17.85
C GLN A 674 -28.40 18.09 18.53
N THR A 675 -28.11 19.20 19.21
CA THR A 675 -29.10 20.06 19.89
C THR A 675 -29.29 21.44 19.23
N GLN A 676 -28.71 21.67 18.04
CA GLN A 676 -28.89 22.91 17.28
C GLN A 676 -29.15 22.62 15.80
N ILE A 677 -30.43 22.65 15.44
CA ILE A 677 -30.91 22.78 14.06
C ILE A 677 -30.50 24.18 13.57
N PRO A 678 -29.72 24.33 12.49
CA PRO A 678 -29.57 25.61 11.80
C PRO A 678 -30.90 25.96 11.12
N PRO A 679 -31.35 27.23 11.11
CA PRO A 679 -32.52 27.62 10.34
C PRO A 679 -32.30 27.41 8.83
N ASP A 680 -33.39 27.17 8.11
CA ASP A 680 -33.41 26.78 6.71
C ASP A 680 -33.08 27.92 5.73
N ASP A 681 -32.63 27.56 4.52
CA ASP A 681 -32.63 28.38 3.31
C ASP A 681 -33.17 27.52 2.13
N GLU A 682 -34.50 27.56 2.00
CA GLU A 682 -35.34 27.39 0.80
C GLU A 682 -34.84 26.55 -0.40
N TRP A 683 -35.46 25.38 -0.62
CA TRP A 683 -35.79 24.85 -1.96
C TRP A 683 -37.20 24.21 -1.94
N GLU A 684 -38.20 24.96 -2.40
CA GLU A 684 -39.52 24.43 -2.81
C GLU A 684 -39.34 23.61 -4.13
N ASP A 685 -40.25 22.73 -4.60
CA ASP A 685 -41.63 22.40 -4.20
C ASP A 685 -41.98 20.95 -4.67
N ALA A 686 -43.26 20.57 -4.57
CA ALA A 686 -43.97 19.41 -5.14
C ALA A 686 -44.24 18.23 -4.18
N ALA A 687 -45.43 18.26 -3.57
CA ALA A 687 -46.05 17.17 -2.82
C ALA A 687 -46.48 15.98 -3.72
N PRO A 688 -47.07 14.92 -3.13
CA PRO A 688 -48.54 14.90 -3.15
C PRO A 688 -49.23 14.50 -1.82
N GLU A 689 -50.27 15.27 -1.51
CA GLU A 689 -51.61 14.86 -1.01
C GLU A 689 -51.72 13.71 0.02
N GLU A 690 -51.98 14.13 1.28
CA GLU A 690 -53.13 13.74 2.13
C GLU A 690 -53.50 12.26 2.36
N GLU A 691 -53.52 11.86 3.64
CA GLU A 691 -54.80 11.60 4.33
C GLU A 691 -54.65 11.88 5.84
N GLU A 692 -55.68 12.44 6.47
CA GLU A 692 -55.66 12.89 7.89
C GLU A 692 -56.17 11.81 8.85
N HIS A 693 -55.69 11.79 10.10
CA HIS A 693 -56.58 12.17 11.21
C HIS A 693 -55.84 12.58 12.49
N ASP A 694 -56.50 13.47 13.23
CA ASP A 694 -56.09 14.04 14.51
C ASP A 694 -56.79 13.34 15.67
N ASP A 695 -56.13 13.25 16.83
CA ASP A 695 -56.77 13.49 18.13
C ASP A 695 -55.71 13.74 19.22
N SER A 696 -55.82 14.89 19.89
CA SER A 696 -55.15 15.24 21.14
C SER A 696 -55.91 16.41 21.76
N PRO A 697 -56.20 16.38 23.07
CA PRO A 697 -55.39 17.24 23.93
C PRO A 697 -55.16 16.75 25.38
N GLU A 698 -54.03 17.21 25.94
CA GLU A 698 -53.84 17.88 27.25
C GLU A 698 -54.60 17.39 28.51
N THR A 699 -53.95 17.29 29.68
CA THR A 699 -53.77 18.49 30.54
C THR A 699 -52.77 18.30 31.71
N GLU A 700 -52.09 19.40 32.05
CA GLU A 700 -51.77 20.00 33.38
C GLU A 700 -51.62 19.17 34.69
N ALA A 701 -50.93 19.61 35.77
CA ALA A 701 -49.88 20.63 36.02
C ALA A 701 -49.44 20.56 37.53
N ALA A 702 -48.71 21.58 38.03
CA ALA A 702 -48.25 21.83 39.42
C ALA A 702 -47.14 20.87 39.97
N SER A 703 -46.00 21.27 40.56
CA SER A 703 -45.58 22.38 41.48
C SER A 703 -45.84 22.09 42.98
N ALA A 704 -45.01 22.50 43.97
CA ALA A 704 -43.82 23.36 43.96
C ALA A 704 -42.91 23.20 45.22
N LYS A 705 -41.67 23.74 45.15
CA LYS A 705 -40.84 24.40 46.20
C LYS A 705 -40.71 23.84 47.64
N SER A 706 -39.46 23.82 48.11
CA SER A 706 -39.00 24.28 49.45
C SER A 706 -37.55 24.77 49.36
N ALA A 707 -37.11 25.70 50.23
CA ALA A 707 -35.73 26.20 50.30
C ALA A 707 -35.41 26.80 51.68
N ASP A 708 -34.15 26.71 52.14
CA ASP A 708 -33.42 27.59 53.11
C ASP A 708 -32.17 26.86 53.70
N GLN A 709 -31.17 27.47 54.35
CA GLN A 709 -30.44 28.76 54.19
C GLN A 709 -29.27 28.81 55.23
N LEU A 710 -28.32 29.78 55.10
CA LEU A 710 -27.35 30.24 56.15
C LEU A 710 -26.20 29.25 56.55
N GLU A 711 -24.99 29.65 57.00
CA GLU A 711 -24.33 30.97 57.21
C GLU A 711 -22.76 30.83 57.16
N ALA A 712 -22.02 31.92 57.39
CA ALA A 712 -20.55 32.07 57.37
C ALA A 712 -19.81 31.31 58.52
N GLY A 713 -18.47 31.16 58.55
CA GLY A 713 -17.38 31.61 57.66
C GLY A 713 -16.20 32.19 58.47
N ASP A 714 -14.96 32.24 57.93
CA ASP A 714 -13.93 33.24 58.33
C ASP A 714 -12.71 33.28 57.39
N THR A 715 -11.92 34.37 57.46
CA THR A 715 -10.64 34.56 56.73
C THR A 715 -9.56 35.15 57.64
N PRO A 716 -8.27 34.96 57.34
CA PRO A 716 -7.33 36.07 57.51
C PRO A 716 -6.45 36.33 56.28
N THR A 717 -6.00 37.58 56.13
CA THR A 717 -5.49 38.13 54.87
C THR A 717 -4.11 38.78 55.01
N SER A 718 -3.15 38.39 54.18
CA SER A 718 -1.98 39.22 53.83
C SER A 718 -1.20 38.66 52.62
N ALA A 719 -0.65 39.42 51.67
CA ALA A 719 -1.07 40.66 50.99
C ALA A 719 0.02 41.00 49.94
N SER A 720 -0.33 41.16 48.65
CA SER A 720 0.54 41.66 47.56
C SER A 720 1.79 40.79 47.20
N THR A 721 2.42 40.86 46.02
CA THR A 721 2.26 41.77 44.86
C THR A 721 2.66 41.09 43.54
N GLY A 722 1.97 41.44 42.42
CA GLY A 722 2.55 41.50 41.07
C GLY A 722 2.82 40.20 40.29
N GLY A 723 2.30 40.11 39.05
CA GLY A 723 2.62 39.05 38.09
C GLY A 723 1.50 38.86 37.05
N GLU A 724 1.72 39.28 35.82
CA GLU A 724 0.67 39.34 34.78
C GLU A 724 0.53 38.04 33.96
N GLY A 725 -0.70 37.75 33.53
CA GLY A 725 -0.94 37.26 32.16
C GLY A 725 -0.46 35.87 31.76
N ILE A 726 -0.68 34.82 32.56
CA ILE A 726 -0.55 33.44 32.05
C ILE A 726 -1.71 33.15 31.08
N GLY A 727 -1.49 33.43 29.79
CA GLY A 727 -2.36 32.99 28.71
C GLY A 727 -2.34 31.46 28.59
N SER A 728 -3.49 30.82 28.73
CA SER A 728 -3.65 29.36 28.67
C SER A 728 -3.46 28.81 27.25
N THR A 729 -2.21 28.67 26.83
CA THR A 729 -1.85 28.04 25.56
C THR A 729 -2.03 26.52 25.64
N ARG A 730 -3.22 26.05 25.26
CA ARG A 730 -3.48 24.62 24.97
C ARG A 730 -2.51 24.15 23.87
N GLY A 731 -1.46 23.44 24.27
CA GLY A 731 -0.56 22.78 23.34
C GLY A 731 -1.20 21.50 22.78
N SER A 732 -1.48 21.49 21.47
CA SER A 732 -1.99 20.32 20.73
C SER A 732 -1.13 19.07 20.95
N ASN A 733 -1.75 17.96 21.36
CA ASN A 733 -1.09 16.67 21.64
C ASN A 733 -0.69 15.88 20.37
N ALA A 734 -0.41 16.58 19.26
CA ALA A 734 -0.20 16.00 17.93
C ALA A 734 1.19 15.35 17.77
N ALA A 735 1.21 14.02 17.78
CA ALA A 735 2.37 13.20 17.41
C ALA A 735 2.78 13.38 15.91
N ASP A 736 3.64 12.51 15.39
CA ASP A 736 4.07 12.50 13.98
C ASP A 736 2.89 12.12 13.05
N VAL A 737 2.39 13.07 12.25
CA VAL A 737 1.19 12.89 11.41
C VAL A 737 1.55 12.21 10.07
N GLY A 738 2.79 12.36 9.63
CA GLY A 738 3.39 11.62 8.50
C GLY A 738 3.46 10.11 8.73
N PHE A 739 3.25 9.63 9.97
CA PHE A 739 2.93 8.23 10.26
C PHE A 739 1.60 7.81 9.62
N SER A 740 0.50 8.49 9.94
CA SER A 740 -0.86 8.19 9.44
C SER A 740 -1.01 8.38 7.93
N GLN A 741 -0.42 9.42 7.33
CA GLN A 741 -0.48 9.60 5.88
C GLN A 741 0.15 8.41 5.12
N SER A 742 1.23 7.82 5.65
CA SER A 742 1.86 6.62 5.07
C SER A 742 0.93 5.41 5.08
N LEU A 743 0.12 5.25 6.14
CA LEU A 743 -0.81 4.14 6.30
C LEU A 743 -1.96 4.15 5.26
N MET A 744 -2.25 5.29 4.60
CA MET A 744 -3.36 5.40 3.63
C MET A 744 -3.27 4.36 2.50
N GLY A 745 -2.07 3.90 2.15
CA GLY A 745 -1.90 2.50 1.74
C GLY A 745 -2.41 2.09 0.36
N VAL A 746 -2.58 3.02 -0.59
CA VAL A 746 -3.03 2.72 -1.95
C VAL A 746 -2.03 3.13 -3.03
N ASP A 747 -1.94 2.28 -4.04
CA ASP A 747 -1.36 2.54 -5.34
C ASP A 747 -2.04 1.58 -6.35
N LEU A 748 -2.78 2.15 -7.30
CA LEU A 748 -3.50 1.42 -8.35
C LEU A 748 -2.57 1.14 -9.53
N SER A 749 -2.58 -0.10 -10.04
CA SER A 749 -1.67 -0.59 -11.07
C SER A 749 -1.98 -0.02 -12.46
N ILE A 750 -1.54 1.21 -12.73
CA ILE A 750 -1.57 1.83 -14.07
C ILE A 750 -0.42 1.23 -14.90
N THR A 751 -0.74 0.66 -16.07
CA THR A 751 0.28 0.11 -16.98
C THR A 751 1.00 1.24 -17.73
N ASP A 752 2.24 1.55 -17.34
CA ASP A 752 3.05 2.60 -17.95
C ASP A 752 3.24 2.41 -19.47
N LYS A 753 2.52 3.22 -20.26
CA LYS A 753 2.70 3.38 -21.71
C LYS A 753 2.44 4.81 -22.19
N SER A 754 3.04 5.78 -21.50
CA SER A 754 3.10 7.18 -21.95
C SER A 754 4.51 7.74 -21.78
N GLU A 755 5.27 7.77 -22.87
CA GLU A 755 6.51 8.55 -22.91
C GLU A 755 6.19 10.05 -22.72
N PRO A 756 6.95 10.79 -21.88
CA PRO A 756 6.75 12.22 -21.76
C PRO A 756 7.21 12.92 -23.05
N LYS A 757 6.25 13.52 -23.77
CA LYS A 757 6.55 14.36 -24.93
C LYS A 757 7.41 15.54 -24.50
N LYS A 758 8.46 15.82 -25.27
CA LYS A 758 9.17 17.10 -25.19
C LYS A 758 8.28 18.21 -25.73
N GLU A 759 7.63 18.97 -24.86
CA GLU A 759 7.17 20.30 -25.23
C GLU A 759 8.36 21.27 -25.22
N GLN A 760 8.50 22.02 -26.31
CA GLN A 760 9.50 23.07 -26.41
C GLN A 760 8.89 24.36 -25.83
N ALA A 761 9.35 24.76 -24.66
CA ALA A 761 9.00 26.07 -24.11
C ALA A 761 9.48 27.17 -25.08
N LYS A 762 8.55 28.01 -25.54
CA LYS A 762 8.90 29.33 -26.09
C LYS A 762 9.24 30.27 -24.93
N PRO A 763 10.14 31.25 -25.12
CA PRO A 763 10.42 32.24 -24.10
C PRO A 763 9.21 33.15 -23.88
N SER A 764 8.73 33.21 -22.64
CA SER A 764 7.93 34.33 -22.13
C SER A 764 8.85 35.37 -21.47
N GLU A 765 8.38 36.60 -21.35
CA GLU A 765 9.20 37.75 -20.97
C GLU A 765 9.64 37.77 -19.50
N SER A 766 10.50 38.75 -19.19
CA SER A 766 11.27 38.90 -17.95
C SER A 766 10.44 38.79 -16.66
N ALA A 767 10.76 37.79 -15.83
CA ALA A 767 10.51 37.84 -14.40
C ALA A 767 11.53 38.77 -13.70
N PRO A 768 11.19 39.39 -12.55
CA PRO A 768 12.07 40.32 -11.84
C PRO A 768 13.29 39.63 -11.21
N GLU A 769 14.27 40.44 -10.79
CA GLU A 769 15.55 39.98 -10.25
C GLU A 769 15.42 39.10 -8.99
N PRO A 770 16.33 38.14 -8.77
CA PRO A 770 16.22 37.19 -7.68
C PRO A 770 16.52 37.83 -6.31
N ALA A 771 15.55 37.73 -5.40
CA ALA A 771 15.82 37.85 -3.97
C ALA A 771 16.95 36.88 -3.55
N SER A 772 17.80 37.29 -2.61
CA SER A 772 19.06 36.60 -2.30
C SER A 772 18.84 35.11 -2.01
N GLN A 773 19.38 34.25 -2.88
CA GLN A 773 19.20 32.80 -2.77
C GLN A 773 19.98 32.30 -1.54
N LYS A 774 19.29 31.60 -0.64
CA LYS A 774 19.90 31.04 0.57
C LYS A 774 20.99 30.03 0.21
N PRO A 775 22.13 30.00 0.92
CA PRO A 775 23.20 29.06 0.61
C PRO A 775 22.73 27.62 0.84
N ILE A 776 22.65 26.84 -0.23
CA ILE A 776 22.19 25.45 -0.19
C ILE A 776 23.34 24.47 -0.46
N LEU A 777 23.39 23.39 0.32
CA LEU A 777 24.15 22.20 -0.03
C LEU A 777 23.25 21.24 -0.80
N ALA A 778 23.72 20.79 -1.95
CA ALA A 778 23.03 19.84 -2.80
C ALA A 778 24.01 18.77 -3.27
N TRP A 779 23.71 17.51 -2.98
CA TRP A 779 24.52 16.35 -3.35
C TRP A 779 23.70 15.30 -4.11
N LYS A 780 24.40 14.53 -4.93
CA LYS A 780 23.95 13.24 -5.47
C LYS A 780 24.81 12.14 -4.84
N LEU A 781 24.19 11.33 -3.98
CA LEU A 781 24.80 10.11 -3.45
C LEU A 781 24.61 8.97 -4.45
N ASN A 782 25.72 8.40 -4.92
CA ASN A 782 25.75 7.18 -5.73
C ASN A 782 26.39 6.06 -4.90
N ILE A 783 25.92 4.82 -5.02
CA ILE A 783 26.46 3.69 -4.25
C ILE A 783 26.81 2.49 -5.14
N ARG A 784 27.70 1.65 -4.63
CA ARG A 784 28.04 0.32 -5.15
C ARG A 784 28.12 -0.65 -3.97
N ASN A 785 27.19 -1.59 -3.92
CA ASN A 785 27.23 -2.71 -2.98
C ASN A 785 28.36 -3.67 -3.36
N ILE A 786 29.17 -4.09 -2.40
CA ILE A 786 30.19 -5.14 -2.56
C ILE A 786 29.93 -6.23 -1.53
N VAL A 787 29.67 -7.46 -1.98
CA VAL A 787 29.42 -8.63 -1.14
C VAL A 787 30.49 -9.67 -1.43
N ASN A 788 31.19 -10.14 -0.40
CA ASN A 788 32.32 -11.08 -0.54
C ASN A 788 33.39 -10.63 -1.57
N GLY A 789 33.65 -9.32 -1.64
CA GLY A 789 34.57 -8.70 -2.60
C GLY A 789 34.04 -8.53 -4.03
N LEU A 790 32.83 -9.03 -4.34
CA LEU A 790 32.20 -8.90 -5.66
C LEU A 790 31.19 -7.74 -5.69
N PRO A 791 31.24 -6.84 -6.70
CA PRO A 791 30.26 -5.77 -6.83
C PRO A 791 28.91 -6.34 -7.30
N VAL A 792 27.83 -5.97 -6.59
CA VAL A 792 26.45 -6.44 -6.87
C VAL A 792 25.49 -5.27 -7.02
N SER A 793 24.35 -5.52 -7.68
CA SER A 793 23.22 -4.57 -7.77
C SER A 793 22.62 -4.32 -6.37
N ARG A 794 22.22 -5.40 -5.69
CA ARG A 794 21.69 -5.44 -4.32
C ARG A 794 22.15 -6.72 -3.61
N PRO A 795 22.31 -6.73 -2.27
CA PRO A 795 22.47 -7.98 -1.53
C PRO A 795 21.18 -8.82 -1.58
N GLN A 796 21.36 -10.14 -1.61
CA GLN A 796 20.31 -11.16 -1.56
C GLN A 796 20.85 -12.38 -0.80
N ASN A 797 20.03 -13.05 0.02
CA ASN A 797 20.39 -14.26 0.77
C ASN A 797 21.69 -14.13 1.60
N LEU A 798 21.90 -12.94 2.18
CA LEU A 798 23.12 -12.57 2.89
C LEU A 798 23.12 -13.17 4.29
N LYS A 799 24.18 -13.93 4.61
CA LYS A 799 24.38 -14.66 5.86
C LYS A 799 25.33 -13.94 6.81
N GLN A 800 25.47 -14.51 8.01
CA GLN A 800 26.38 -14.03 9.06
C GLN A 800 27.86 -14.11 8.68
N ASP A 801 28.26 -15.10 7.87
CA ASP A 801 29.63 -15.36 7.40
C ASP A 801 30.05 -14.55 6.16
N ASP A 802 29.09 -14.07 5.36
CA ASP A 802 29.38 -13.17 4.24
C ASP A 802 29.93 -11.81 4.72
N SER A 803 30.71 -11.11 3.89
CA SER A 803 31.03 -9.69 4.09
C SER A 803 30.14 -8.79 3.21
N TRP A 804 29.80 -7.59 3.68
CA TRP A 804 29.14 -6.56 2.88
C TRP A 804 29.75 -5.18 3.19
N GLU A 805 30.34 -4.57 2.18
CA GLU A 805 30.84 -3.19 2.18
C GLU A 805 30.03 -2.35 1.18
N VAL A 806 29.87 -1.05 1.45
CA VAL A 806 29.24 -0.11 0.51
C VAL A 806 30.24 0.95 0.12
N GLN A 807 30.68 0.92 -1.13
CA GLN A 807 31.39 2.05 -1.73
C GLN A 807 30.37 3.12 -2.12
N TYR A 808 30.69 4.39 -1.91
CA TYR A 808 29.81 5.49 -2.27
C TYR A 808 30.58 6.74 -2.73
N THR A 809 29.87 7.62 -3.44
CA THR A 809 30.37 8.96 -3.78
C THR A 809 29.29 9.99 -3.51
N LEU A 810 29.65 11.06 -2.80
CA LEU A 810 28.76 12.19 -2.49
C LEU A 810 29.09 13.38 -3.41
N THR A 811 28.75 13.27 -4.70
CA THR A 811 29.11 14.30 -5.69
C THR A 811 28.28 15.57 -5.49
N PRO A 812 28.89 16.75 -5.26
CA PRO A 812 28.15 18.01 -5.09
C PRO A 812 27.59 18.51 -6.43
N PHE A 813 26.47 19.25 -6.38
CA PHE A 813 25.93 19.95 -7.53
C PHE A 813 26.54 21.35 -7.67
N ALA A 814 26.69 21.81 -8.92
CA ALA A 814 26.83 23.24 -9.20
C ALA A 814 25.57 23.99 -8.74
N GLU A 815 25.75 25.15 -8.11
CA GLU A 815 24.75 25.89 -7.33
C GLU A 815 23.38 26.06 -8.03
N VAL A 816 23.36 26.54 -9.28
CA VAL A 816 22.13 26.73 -10.08
C VAL A 816 21.39 25.41 -10.32
N SER A 817 22.13 24.32 -10.52
CA SER A 817 21.57 22.97 -10.68
C SER A 817 21.05 22.41 -9.36
N GLY A 818 21.77 22.68 -8.26
CA GLY A 818 21.35 22.36 -6.89
C GLY A 818 20.02 22.98 -6.53
N HIS A 819 19.90 24.32 -6.62
CA HIS A 819 18.66 25.07 -6.39
C HIS A 819 17.50 24.56 -7.26
N ARG A 820 17.71 24.36 -8.57
CA ARG A 820 16.66 23.85 -9.45
C ARG A 820 16.19 22.45 -9.05
N ASN A 821 17.12 21.54 -8.74
CA ASN A 821 16.77 20.17 -8.36
C ASN A 821 16.11 20.13 -6.97
N TYR A 822 16.46 21.05 -6.08
CA TYR A 822 15.83 21.23 -4.77
C TYR A 822 14.37 21.70 -4.88
N VAL A 823 14.08 22.77 -5.65
CA VAL A 823 12.69 23.21 -5.91
C VAL A 823 11.88 22.08 -6.53
N LEU A 824 12.45 21.33 -7.47
CA LEU A 824 11.81 20.15 -8.06
C LEU A 824 11.57 19.02 -7.04
N CYS A 825 12.42 18.88 -6.02
CA CYS A 825 12.23 17.94 -4.90
C CYS A 825 11.07 18.38 -3.99
N LYS A 826 11.04 19.66 -3.57
CA LYS A 826 9.92 20.23 -2.78
C LYS A 826 8.59 20.09 -3.51
N ASN A 827 8.57 20.38 -4.81
CA ASN A 827 7.37 20.24 -5.64
C ASN A 827 6.89 18.78 -5.72
N ARG A 828 7.80 17.79 -5.74
CA ARG A 828 7.43 16.37 -5.65
C ARG A 828 6.94 15.96 -4.26
N ARG A 829 7.55 16.47 -3.18
CA ARG A 829 7.08 16.27 -1.80
C ARG A 829 5.66 16.80 -1.64
N LYS A 830 5.42 18.06 -2.03
CA LYS A 830 4.11 18.70 -2.05
C LYS A 830 3.09 17.88 -2.86
N ALA A 831 3.39 17.56 -4.12
CA ALA A 831 2.50 16.83 -5.01
C ALA A 831 2.19 15.38 -4.57
N VAL A 832 3.02 14.76 -3.72
CA VAL A 832 2.77 13.41 -3.18
C VAL A 832 1.96 13.45 -1.87
N LEU A 833 2.12 14.49 -1.05
CA LEU A 833 1.47 14.61 0.26
C LEU A 833 0.15 15.40 0.21
N GLU A 834 -0.04 16.28 -0.79
CA GLU A 834 -1.27 17.06 -0.99
C GLU A 834 -2.15 16.56 -2.15
N ALA A 835 -1.82 15.42 -2.77
CA ALA A 835 -2.57 14.88 -3.90
C ALA A 835 -4.06 14.68 -3.55
N PRO A 836 -5.01 15.40 -4.19
CA PRO A 836 -6.43 15.20 -3.95
C PRO A 836 -6.84 13.83 -4.51
N GLN A 837 -7.21 12.90 -3.62
CA GLN A 837 -7.59 11.53 -4.01
C GLN A 837 -8.84 11.47 -4.93
N GLY A 838 -9.56 12.57 -5.11
CA GLY A 838 -10.75 12.67 -5.96
C GLY A 838 -10.50 13.01 -7.45
N GLU A 839 -9.30 13.42 -7.86
CA GLU A 839 -9.03 13.85 -9.25
C GLU A 839 -8.75 12.71 -10.24
N ASP A 840 -8.44 11.50 -9.75
CA ASP A 840 -8.20 10.31 -10.57
C ASP A 840 -9.47 9.45 -10.68
N GLU A 841 -9.99 9.28 -11.90
CA GLU A 841 -11.19 8.47 -12.19
C GLU A 841 -11.10 7.05 -11.60
N ALA A 842 -9.89 6.45 -11.61
CA ALA A 842 -9.67 5.10 -11.08
C ALA A 842 -9.73 5.08 -9.54
N VAL A 843 -9.27 6.15 -8.87
CA VAL A 843 -9.39 6.30 -7.42
C VAL A 843 -10.83 6.62 -7.02
N SER A 844 -11.55 7.41 -7.82
CA SER A 844 -12.99 7.66 -7.63
C SER A 844 -13.81 6.35 -7.69
N TYR A 845 -13.60 5.50 -8.69
CA TYR A 845 -14.25 4.18 -8.76
C TYR A 845 -13.89 3.29 -7.55
N TYR A 846 -12.61 3.27 -7.16
CA TYR A 846 -12.13 2.51 -6.01
C TYR A 846 -12.73 2.98 -4.68
N ILE A 847 -12.89 4.29 -4.48
CA ILE A 847 -13.58 4.88 -3.32
C ILE A 847 -15.08 4.54 -3.36
N GLN A 848 -15.75 4.66 -4.51
CA GLN A 848 -17.17 4.26 -4.65
C GLN A 848 -17.39 2.77 -4.31
N GLN A 849 -16.46 1.89 -4.71
CA GLN A 849 -16.48 0.49 -4.34
C GLN A 849 -16.35 0.29 -2.81
N LEU A 850 -15.43 1.01 -2.17
CA LEU A 850 -15.26 0.99 -0.71
C LEU A 850 -16.47 1.54 0.04
N VAL A 851 -17.12 2.61 -0.44
CA VAL A 851 -18.38 3.14 0.13
C VAL A 851 -19.49 2.08 0.04
N SER A 852 -19.65 1.45 -1.13
CA SER A 852 -20.67 0.41 -1.32
C SER A 852 -20.41 -0.83 -0.46
N MET A 853 -19.14 -1.21 -0.25
CA MET A 853 -18.77 -2.26 0.71
C MET A 853 -19.06 -1.83 2.16
N SER A 854 -18.82 -0.56 2.50
CA SER A 854 -19.07 -0.04 3.86
C SER A 854 -20.55 -0.05 4.22
N GLN A 855 -21.43 0.40 3.30
CA GLN A 855 -22.88 0.32 3.47
C GLN A 855 -23.36 -1.12 3.68
N LYS A 856 -22.94 -2.04 2.79
CA LYS A 856 -23.27 -3.48 2.88
C LYS A 856 -22.69 -4.14 4.13
N GLY A 857 -21.54 -3.66 4.61
CA GLY A 857 -20.90 -4.10 5.85
C GLY A 857 -21.71 -3.70 7.08
N ALA A 858 -22.19 -2.45 7.13
CA ALA A 858 -23.06 -1.97 8.21
C ALA A 858 -24.39 -2.73 8.27
N ASP A 859 -25.06 -2.93 7.12
CA ASP A 859 -26.32 -3.70 7.05
C ASP A 859 -26.14 -5.18 7.44
N TRP A 860 -24.99 -5.77 7.08
CA TRP A 860 -24.63 -7.14 7.46
C TRP A 860 -24.32 -7.24 8.96
N ARG A 861 -23.61 -6.25 9.54
CA ARG A 861 -23.28 -6.24 10.96
C ARG A 861 -24.50 -5.97 11.84
N ARG A 862 -25.41 -5.07 11.44
CA ARG A 862 -26.71 -4.86 12.12
C ARG A 862 -27.47 -6.17 12.32
N LYS A 863 -27.64 -6.93 11.23
CA LYS A 863 -28.28 -8.27 11.24
C LYS A 863 -27.51 -9.30 12.08
N LEU A 864 -26.20 -9.13 12.26
CA LEU A 864 -25.41 -9.98 13.15
C LEU A 864 -25.50 -9.56 14.63
N ASP A 865 -25.64 -8.27 14.94
CA ASP A 865 -25.91 -7.81 16.30
C ASP A 865 -27.32 -8.23 16.76
N GLU A 866 -28.32 -8.18 15.86
CA GLU A 866 -29.66 -8.76 16.08
C GLU A 866 -29.59 -10.26 16.42
N LEU A 867 -28.77 -11.04 15.70
CA LEU A 867 -28.59 -12.49 15.91
C LEU A 867 -27.67 -12.84 17.08
N ASP A 868 -26.73 -11.97 17.45
CA ASP A 868 -25.87 -12.13 18.64
C ASP A 868 -26.62 -11.72 19.91
N ALA A 869 -27.57 -10.77 19.84
CA ALA A 869 -28.43 -10.39 20.97
C ALA A 869 -29.41 -11.50 21.39
N GLN A 870 -29.76 -12.40 20.46
CA GLN A 870 -30.58 -13.59 20.71
C GLN A 870 -29.77 -14.79 21.25
N ARG A 871 -28.50 -14.59 21.65
CA ARG A 871 -27.57 -15.68 22.01
C ARG A 871 -26.73 -15.37 23.24
N ASP A 872 -26.50 -16.41 24.04
CA ASP A 872 -25.55 -16.37 25.16
C ASP A 872 -24.14 -16.03 24.69
N ARG A 873 -23.49 -15.07 25.36
CA ARG A 873 -22.12 -14.64 25.05
C ARG A 873 -21.09 -15.66 25.57
N VAL A 874 -20.89 -16.74 24.83
CA VAL A 874 -19.86 -17.74 25.12
C VAL A 874 -18.47 -17.21 24.76
N VAL A 875 -17.54 -17.22 25.71
CA VAL A 875 -16.11 -16.93 25.51
C VAL A 875 -15.32 -18.24 25.59
N LEU A 876 -14.43 -18.51 24.63
CA LEU A 876 -13.74 -19.79 24.46
C LEU A 876 -12.76 -20.13 25.58
N TYR A 877 -12.08 -19.11 26.12
CA TYR A 877 -11.06 -19.24 27.17
C TYR A 877 -11.41 -18.49 28.46
N GLY A 878 -12.56 -17.81 28.49
CA GLY A 878 -13.09 -17.28 29.74
C GLY A 878 -13.51 -18.42 30.66
N ASN A 879 -13.36 -18.24 31.97
CA ASN A 879 -14.15 -19.03 32.91
C ASN A 879 -15.62 -18.91 32.51
N ARG A 880 -16.33 -20.03 32.39
CA ARG A 880 -17.81 -19.98 32.35
C ARG A 880 -18.24 -19.21 33.60
N MET A 881 -18.92 -18.07 33.40
CA MET A 881 -19.77 -17.52 34.45
C MET A 881 -20.72 -18.65 34.84
N ALA A 882 -20.55 -19.16 36.07
CA ALA A 882 -21.46 -20.15 36.61
C ALA A 882 -22.82 -19.45 36.71
N GLY A 883 -23.78 -19.92 35.89
CA GLY A 883 -24.87 -19.06 35.45
C GLY A 883 -25.68 -18.48 36.60
N GLU A 884 -25.92 -17.17 36.54
CA GLU A 884 -27.01 -16.52 37.26
C GLU A 884 -28.31 -17.13 36.74
N LYS A 885 -28.77 -18.16 37.47
CA LYS A 885 -30.14 -18.63 37.49
C LYS A 885 -30.75 -18.17 38.80
N ASP A 886 -31.65 -17.21 38.70
CA ASP A 886 -32.85 -17.14 39.51
C ASP A 886 -34.06 -17.30 38.55
#